data_AF-A0A3B9QMZ5-F1
#
_entry.id   AF-A0A3B9QMZ5-F1
#
_cell.length_a   1.000
_cell.length_b   1.000
_cell.length_c   1.000
_cell.angle_alpha   90.00
_cell.angle_beta   90.00
_cell.angle_gamma   90.00
#
_symmetry.space_group_name_H-M   'P 1'
#
loop_
_entity.id
_entity.type
_entity.pdbx_description
1 polymer ?
#
loop_
_entity_poly.entity_id
_entity_poly.type
_entity_poly.pdbx_seq_one_letter_code
_entity_poly.pdbx_strand_id
1 'polypeptide(L)'
;MRKTVWFVFLALLIGNLALGVELSPVAPEALGDWSQPTSPFRLGPTPPREVRYEGPTLSLILWGDVALGQASYAIALGVSQTGTPGLWVDLNRDNLIETEELASGGRGDGFYLWQLSLEAAPPTGTPYPYQLTILWPEGRGYVYLIGGAPRSGLLALEGEEHTFALVDADLNGVFGTEGDFYAVDIDGDGELAGGADGHEHFSITEPFTVGEKSYRLAWVAPDGSSVELSQTEYVPPKLPLTPGHPAPDFSFVPLRGGGKLSLSDLRGKVVLLDFWATWCGPCMEELPNVISIYQEFHDQGLEIIGISLDTSESQLRQVLQEKGMSWPQYFDGKGWENEIALLYRVFGIPATFLLDREGIIRYRDLRGQELKEKVAELLGEEEAPPPVEFSGPVVAPEPILEVSLPEGVGLAPGGAVDLQVQLANSSPYLAEEVALGLTDLPQGVEAKEVKLAELPGFGQRTLALEVRSQEGVPLGNYQAKLILTYHYCIGESCFQLSDELPLTLVVGEETTATKAPWSPWWVLVLIGVGVALAWLVFGRGVSALSILLLFLAGAAMGVGVYLGQAQQAQLIGAVICTSCVGIETERRDQPVLSEETKRELALVSRRIDLVVFHAPWCHSCPYAIAMAQEFSHANPNIHLELVDAEEEPDRALQAGVFRSGRLVVPAILNPATGEVIFGITDLEARLLALIQGR
;
A
#
# COMPACT_ATOMS: atom_id res chain seq x y z
N MET A 1 -49.80 -22.58 38.41
CA MET A 1 -49.59 -23.11 37.04
C MET A 1 -49.51 -21.93 36.08
N ARG A 2 -48.43 -21.90 35.27
CA ARG A 2 -48.18 -21.10 34.04
C ARG A 2 -48.10 -19.56 34.21
N LYS A 3 -46.90 -18.95 34.14
CA LYS A 3 -46.03 -18.67 32.96
C LYS A 3 -46.80 -17.78 31.94
N THR A 4 -46.35 -16.60 31.49
CA THR A 4 -45.00 -16.16 31.09
C THR A 4 -45.00 -14.63 30.95
N VAL A 5 -43.99 -13.94 31.48
CA VAL A 5 -43.74 -12.50 31.25
C VAL A 5 -42.36 -12.36 30.60
N TRP A 6 -42.37 -11.76 29.40
CA TRP A 6 -41.34 -10.93 28.76
C TRP A 6 -39.86 -11.24 29.00
N PHE A 7 -39.16 -11.64 27.92
CA PHE A 7 -37.85 -11.08 27.52
C PHE A 7 -37.63 -11.42 26.02
N VAL A 8 -37.94 -10.47 25.14
CA VAL A 8 -37.37 -10.38 23.79
C VAL A 8 -36.53 -9.11 23.81
N PHE A 9 -35.26 -9.26 24.22
CA PHE A 9 -34.26 -8.23 24.05
C PHE A 9 -33.34 -8.67 22.91
N LEU A 10 -33.54 -8.02 21.76
CA LEU A 10 -32.52 -7.48 20.88
C LEU A 10 -31.11 -8.06 21.06
N ALA A 11 -30.82 -9.14 20.32
CA ALA A 11 -29.48 -9.50 19.88
C ALA A 11 -29.45 -9.35 18.36
N LEU A 12 -29.41 -8.10 17.89
CA LEU A 12 -28.87 -7.79 16.57
C LEU A 12 -27.35 -7.85 16.75
N LEU A 13 -26.83 -9.09 16.77
CA LEU A 13 -25.42 -9.35 16.57
C LEU A 13 -25.08 -8.81 15.18
N ILE A 14 -24.14 -7.87 15.13
CA ILE A 14 -23.30 -7.68 13.95
C ILE A 14 -22.55 -9.00 13.82
N GLY A 15 -23.13 -9.93 13.07
CA GLY A 15 -22.47 -11.17 12.73
C GLY A 15 -21.38 -10.83 11.74
N ASN A 16 -20.13 -10.75 12.20
CA ASN A 16 -19.01 -11.11 11.34
C ASN A 16 -19.29 -12.54 10.89
N LEU A 17 -19.78 -12.69 9.65
CA LEU A 17 -19.91 -13.99 9.00
C LEU A 17 -18.48 -14.49 8.83
N ALA A 18 -18.04 -15.36 9.73
CA ALA A 18 -16.79 -16.08 9.58
C ALA A 18 -16.90 -16.94 8.31
N LEU A 19 -15.96 -16.81 7.40
CA LEU A 19 -15.91 -17.60 6.17
C LEU A 19 -15.15 -18.88 6.48
N GLY A 20 -15.87 -20.00 6.60
CA GLY A 20 -15.29 -21.31 6.83
C GLY A 20 -14.90 -21.98 5.52
N VAL A 21 -13.70 -22.56 5.46
CA VAL A 21 -13.13 -23.21 4.28
C VAL A 21 -12.60 -24.58 4.66
N GLU A 22 -12.93 -25.58 3.85
CA GLU A 22 -12.40 -26.94 3.96
C GLU A 22 -11.13 -27.07 3.14
N LEU A 23 -10.11 -27.70 3.72
CA LEU A 23 -8.80 -27.90 3.12
C LEU A 23 -8.52 -29.39 2.97
N SER A 24 -7.86 -29.73 1.85
CA SER A 24 -7.44 -31.09 1.55
C SER A 24 -5.93 -31.22 1.66
N PRO A 25 -5.39 -32.40 2.06
CA PRO A 25 -3.97 -32.63 1.98
C PRO A 25 -3.49 -32.53 0.54
N VAL A 26 -2.37 -31.86 0.34
CA VAL A 26 -1.72 -31.69 -0.97
C VAL A 26 -0.25 -32.10 -0.87
N ALA A 27 0.31 -32.58 -1.98
CA ALA A 27 1.73 -32.87 -2.05
C ALA A 27 2.52 -31.55 -2.05
N PRO A 28 3.62 -31.40 -1.29
CA PRO A 28 4.42 -30.17 -1.26
C PRO A 28 4.86 -29.71 -2.65
N GLU A 29 5.20 -30.65 -3.53
CA GLU A 29 5.65 -30.35 -4.90
C GLU A 29 4.56 -29.67 -5.75
N ALA A 30 3.29 -29.75 -5.37
CA ALA A 30 2.19 -29.08 -6.06
C ALA A 30 1.97 -27.63 -5.61
N LEU A 31 2.54 -27.21 -4.47
CA LEU A 31 2.51 -25.82 -4.00
C LEU A 31 3.80 -25.06 -4.32
N GLY A 32 4.92 -25.79 -4.42
CA GLY A 32 6.25 -25.23 -4.67
C GLY A 32 7.22 -25.52 -3.52
N ASP A 33 8.51 -25.30 -3.76
CA ASP A 33 9.60 -25.64 -2.83
C ASP A 33 9.47 -24.93 -1.46
N TRP A 34 8.80 -23.78 -1.41
CA TRP A 34 8.55 -23.02 -0.18
C TRP A 34 7.65 -23.74 0.83
N SER A 35 6.83 -24.69 0.38
CA SER A 35 5.96 -25.50 1.24
C SER A 35 6.73 -26.61 1.97
N GLN A 36 8.02 -26.75 1.69
CA GLN A 36 8.93 -27.64 2.41
C GLN A 36 9.68 -26.88 3.51
N PRO A 37 9.97 -27.51 4.66
CA PRO A 37 10.67 -26.86 5.76
C PRO A 37 12.09 -26.43 5.36
N THR A 38 12.39 -25.16 5.53
CA THR A 38 13.67 -24.51 5.19
C THR A 38 14.74 -24.69 6.26
N SER A 39 14.34 -24.99 7.51
CA SER A 39 15.25 -25.17 8.64
C SER A 39 15.31 -26.64 9.07
N PRO A 40 16.49 -27.24 9.13
CA PRO A 40 16.62 -28.64 9.50
C PRO A 40 16.24 -28.88 10.98
N PHE A 41 15.15 -29.61 11.23
CA PHE A 41 14.87 -30.11 12.57
C PHE A 41 15.90 -31.20 12.91
N ARG A 42 16.71 -30.95 13.95
CA ARG A 42 17.76 -31.85 14.38
C ARG A 42 17.22 -32.82 15.42
N LEU A 43 17.12 -34.10 15.07
CA LEU A 43 16.99 -35.15 16.06
C LEU A 43 18.32 -35.27 16.84
N GLY A 44 18.32 -34.78 18.07
CA GLY A 44 19.39 -35.01 19.03
C GLY A 44 19.27 -36.41 19.65
N PRO A 45 20.39 -37.08 20.01
CA PRO A 45 20.33 -38.34 20.72
C PRO A 45 19.57 -38.16 22.04
N THR A 46 18.36 -38.69 22.13
CA THR A 46 17.67 -38.77 23.43
C THR A 46 18.31 -39.91 24.23
N PRO A 47 18.49 -39.75 25.56
CA PRO A 47 18.85 -40.88 26.41
C PRO A 47 17.84 -42.00 26.14
N PRO A 48 18.26 -43.27 26.04
CA PRO A 48 17.33 -44.36 25.78
C PRO A 48 16.26 -44.34 26.86
N ARG A 49 15.05 -43.92 26.49
CA ARG A 49 13.85 -44.35 27.20
C ARG A 49 13.67 -45.84 26.94
N GLU A 50 12.72 -46.44 27.61
CA GLU A 50 12.43 -47.88 27.72
C GLU A 50 12.09 -48.59 26.39
N VAL A 51 12.61 -48.12 25.25
CA VAL A 51 12.46 -48.70 23.92
C VAL A 51 13.45 -49.84 23.74
N ARG A 52 12.94 -51.04 23.50
CA ARG A 52 13.72 -52.23 23.19
C ARG A 52 13.94 -52.31 21.69
N TYR A 53 15.10 -52.83 21.28
CA TYR A 53 15.40 -53.08 19.87
C TYR A 53 15.65 -54.58 19.67
N GLU A 54 14.80 -55.22 18.86
CA GLU A 54 14.90 -56.61 18.46
C GLU A 54 15.21 -56.71 16.96
N GLY A 55 16.47 -56.45 16.62
CA GLY A 55 16.95 -56.45 15.24
C GLY A 55 18.40 -56.93 15.06
N PRO A 56 18.95 -56.83 13.83
CA PRO A 56 20.33 -57.22 13.55
C PRO A 56 21.34 -56.46 14.41
N THR A 57 22.53 -57.03 14.61
CA THR A 57 23.59 -56.35 15.37
C THR A 57 24.12 -55.14 14.60
N LEU A 58 24.04 -53.95 15.21
CA LEU A 58 24.46 -52.67 14.64
C LEU A 58 25.76 -52.18 15.29
N SER A 59 26.64 -51.54 14.51
CA SER A 59 27.89 -50.94 14.99
C SER A 59 27.71 -49.55 15.60
N LEU A 60 26.64 -48.84 15.22
CA LEU A 60 26.26 -47.54 15.75
C LEU A 60 24.73 -47.47 15.77
N ILE A 61 24.16 -46.91 16.84
CA ILE A 61 22.72 -46.62 16.94
C ILE A 61 22.58 -45.20 17.47
N LEU A 62 21.81 -44.37 16.76
CA LEU A 62 21.35 -43.06 17.21
C LEU A 62 19.84 -43.14 17.45
N TRP A 63 19.42 -42.68 18.62
CA TRP A 63 18.02 -42.66 19.04
C TRP A 63 17.45 -41.26 18.94
N GLY A 64 16.19 -41.14 18.57
CA GLY A 64 15.47 -39.88 18.61
C GLY A 64 13.96 -40.11 18.71
N ASP A 65 13.23 -39.05 19.05
CA ASP A 65 11.78 -39.09 19.19
C ASP A 65 11.17 -38.03 18.27
N VAL A 66 10.11 -38.41 17.54
CA VAL A 66 9.29 -37.49 16.74
C VAL A 66 7.93 -37.39 17.40
N ALA A 67 7.55 -36.19 17.81
CA ALA A 67 6.24 -35.91 18.37
C ALA A 67 5.33 -35.26 17.32
N LEU A 68 4.16 -35.86 17.08
CA LEU A 68 3.12 -35.35 16.20
C LEU A 68 1.83 -35.17 17.02
N GLY A 69 1.66 -33.98 17.58
CA GLY A 69 0.68 -33.68 18.61
C GLY A 69 0.94 -34.49 19.88
N GLN A 70 0.01 -35.38 20.22
CA GLN A 70 0.09 -36.29 21.35
C GLN A 70 0.74 -37.64 20.99
N ALA A 71 0.95 -37.93 19.70
CA ALA A 71 1.66 -39.13 19.27
C ALA A 71 3.17 -38.93 19.40
N SER A 72 3.87 -39.93 19.93
CA SER A 72 5.34 -39.93 20.02
C SER A 72 5.85 -41.21 19.38
N TYR A 73 6.78 -41.06 18.44
CA TYR A 73 7.40 -42.14 17.68
C TYR A 73 8.88 -42.23 18.03
N ALA A 74 9.33 -43.39 18.51
CA ALA A 74 10.74 -43.65 18.73
C ALA A 74 11.40 -44.03 17.40
N ILE A 75 12.56 -43.45 17.11
CA ILE A 75 13.33 -43.69 15.90
C ILE A 75 14.72 -44.17 16.27
N ALA A 76 15.16 -45.25 15.61
CA ALA A 76 16.51 -45.78 15.68
C ALA A 76 17.18 -45.69 14.31
N LEU A 77 18.23 -44.88 14.19
CA LEU A 77 19.14 -44.91 13.04
C LEU A 77 20.34 -45.80 13.37
N GLY A 78 20.44 -46.91 12.65
CA GLY A 78 21.47 -47.93 12.85
C GLY A 78 22.42 -48.05 11.67
N VAL A 79 23.70 -48.32 11.92
CA VAL A 79 24.66 -48.72 10.87
C VAL A 79 25.07 -50.16 11.10
N SER A 80 24.89 -51.02 10.09
CA SER A 80 25.33 -52.42 10.11
C SER A 80 26.86 -52.54 10.07
N GLN A 81 27.40 -53.73 10.41
CA GLN A 81 28.84 -53.98 10.36
C GLN A 81 29.46 -53.83 8.96
N THR A 82 28.66 -53.94 7.89
CA THR A 82 29.09 -53.72 6.51
C THR A 82 29.05 -52.24 6.11
N GLY A 83 28.68 -51.33 7.02
CA GLY A 83 28.58 -49.89 6.79
C GLY A 83 27.26 -49.45 6.15
N THR A 84 26.27 -50.35 6.01
CA THR A 84 24.96 -50.01 5.45
C THR A 84 24.06 -49.45 6.55
N PRO A 85 23.56 -48.21 6.43
CA PRO A 85 22.62 -47.66 7.38
C PRO A 85 21.21 -48.19 7.17
N GLY A 86 20.41 -48.19 8.24
CA GLY A 86 18.99 -48.48 8.26
C GLY A 86 18.30 -47.58 9.29
N LEU A 87 17.03 -47.30 9.03
CA LEU A 87 16.19 -46.48 9.91
C LEU A 87 15.02 -47.34 10.36
N TRP A 88 14.81 -47.45 11.66
CA TRP A 88 13.67 -48.14 12.26
C TRP A 88 12.81 -47.15 13.03
N VAL A 89 11.50 -47.35 13.00
CA VAL A 89 10.52 -46.48 13.64
C VAL A 89 9.51 -47.34 14.39
N ASP A 90 9.32 -47.09 15.68
CA ASP A 90 8.27 -47.73 16.48
C ASP A 90 6.90 -47.23 16.00
N LEU A 91 6.31 -47.91 15.03
CA LEU A 91 5.08 -47.46 14.35
C LEU A 91 3.84 -47.75 15.21
N ASN A 92 3.89 -48.81 16.01
CA ASN A 92 2.77 -49.24 16.85
C ASN A 92 2.77 -48.56 18.24
N ARG A 93 3.88 -47.89 18.60
CA ARG A 93 4.10 -47.13 19.85
C ARG A 93 4.10 -48.01 21.10
N ASP A 94 4.57 -49.25 21.00
CA ASP A 94 4.63 -50.20 22.11
C ASP A 94 5.98 -50.20 22.86
N ASN A 95 6.92 -49.34 22.44
CA ASN A 95 8.31 -49.26 22.91
C ASN A 95 9.13 -50.52 22.59
N LEU A 96 8.82 -51.24 21.52
CA LEU A 96 9.61 -52.33 20.97
C LEU A 96 9.79 -52.11 19.47
N ILE A 97 11.02 -51.82 19.05
CA ILE A 97 11.38 -51.75 17.63
C ILE A 97 11.76 -53.14 17.13
N GLU A 98 10.99 -53.68 16.20
CA GLU A 98 11.22 -54.99 15.58
C GLU A 98 11.90 -54.87 14.20
N THR A 99 12.36 -55.99 13.65
CA THR A 99 13.11 -56.00 12.37
C THR A 99 12.24 -55.57 11.18
N GLU A 100 10.95 -55.89 11.24
CA GLU A 100 9.90 -55.54 10.28
C GLU A 100 9.57 -54.04 10.24
N GLU A 101 9.95 -53.28 11.27
CA GLU A 101 9.74 -51.83 11.35
C GLU A 101 10.87 -51.02 10.70
N LEU A 102 11.65 -51.69 9.83
CA LEU A 102 12.63 -51.04 8.97
C LEU A 102 11.93 -50.15 7.94
N ALA A 103 12.21 -48.85 7.98
CA ALA A 103 11.72 -47.89 7.01
C ALA A 103 12.31 -48.14 5.62
N SER A 104 11.48 -48.01 4.59
CA SER A 104 11.95 -47.99 3.20
C SER A 104 12.65 -46.68 2.88
N GLY A 105 13.84 -46.78 2.29
CA GLY A 105 14.63 -45.61 1.89
C GLY A 105 15.68 -45.92 0.83
N GLY A 106 16.31 -44.87 0.32
CA GLY A 106 17.30 -44.93 -0.73
C GLY A 106 18.60 -44.21 -0.36
N ARG A 107 19.65 -44.50 -1.13
CA ARG A 107 20.94 -43.81 -1.04
C ARG A 107 21.03 -42.77 -2.16
N GLY A 108 21.33 -41.53 -1.79
CA GLY A 108 21.76 -40.46 -2.70
C GLY A 108 23.28 -40.24 -2.65
N ASP A 109 23.76 -39.24 -3.39
CA ASP A 109 25.18 -38.87 -3.39
C ASP A 109 25.57 -38.20 -2.06
N GLY A 110 26.13 -39.02 -1.14
CA GLY A 110 26.59 -38.56 0.17
C GLY A 110 25.50 -38.42 1.24
N PHE A 111 24.29 -38.94 1.00
CA PHE A 111 23.19 -38.96 1.98
C PHE A 111 22.26 -40.16 1.79
N TYR A 112 21.41 -40.41 2.79
CA TYR A 112 20.33 -41.39 2.77
C TYR A 112 19.00 -40.69 3.02
N LEU A 113 17.93 -41.20 2.40
CA LEU A 113 16.60 -40.60 2.48
C LEU A 113 15.56 -41.70 2.71
N TRP A 114 14.70 -41.51 3.71
CA TRP A 114 13.57 -42.38 4.03
C TRP A 114 12.28 -41.59 3.98
N GLN A 115 11.21 -42.19 3.46
CA GLN A 115 9.88 -41.61 3.46
C GLN A 115 9.00 -42.41 4.42
N LEU A 116 8.29 -41.71 5.29
CA LEU A 116 7.45 -42.26 6.35
C LEU A 116 6.05 -41.64 6.28
N SER A 117 5.04 -42.45 6.52
CA SER A 117 3.68 -42.01 6.77
C SER A 117 3.33 -42.35 8.21
N LEU A 118 3.34 -41.36 9.09
CA LEU A 118 3.01 -41.51 10.51
C LEU A 118 1.56 -41.07 10.77
N GLU A 119 0.98 -41.42 11.91
CA GLU A 119 -0.33 -40.92 12.34
C GLU A 119 -0.13 -39.75 13.33
N ALA A 120 -0.43 -38.53 12.91
CA ALA A 120 -0.46 -37.37 13.79
C ALA A 120 -1.71 -37.42 14.68
N ALA A 121 -1.56 -37.10 15.97
CA ALA A 121 -2.66 -37.12 16.94
C ALA A 121 -2.79 -35.75 17.61
N PRO A 122 -3.43 -34.75 16.97
CA PRO A 122 -3.55 -33.43 17.55
C PRO A 122 -4.35 -33.46 18.87
N PRO A 123 -4.16 -32.50 19.80
CA PRO A 123 -4.82 -32.50 21.11
C PRO A 123 -6.36 -32.54 21.03
N THR A 124 -6.91 -31.99 19.96
CA THR A 124 -8.33 -32.02 19.61
C THR A 124 -8.46 -32.19 18.09
N GLY A 125 -9.49 -32.90 17.61
CA GLY A 125 -9.67 -33.21 16.18
C GLY A 125 -9.50 -34.70 15.90
N THR A 126 -9.42 -35.07 14.62
CA THR A 126 -9.22 -36.48 14.22
C THR A 126 -7.76 -36.76 13.90
N PRO A 127 -7.19 -37.90 14.34
CA PRO A 127 -5.88 -38.34 13.89
C PRO A 127 -5.82 -38.44 12.36
N TYR A 128 -4.68 -38.10 11.78
CA TYR A 128 -4.54 -38.01 10.33
C TYR A 128 -3.15 -38.49 9.87
N PRO A 129 -3.01 -38.98 8.62
CA PRO A 129 -1.72 -39.38 8.09
C PRO A 129 -0.82 -38.16 7.85
N TYR A 130 0.41 -38.24 8.34
CA TYR A 130 1.43 -37.20 8.27
C TYR A 130 2.63 -37.72 7.49
N GLN A 131 2.92 -37.11 6.34
CA GLN A 131 4.05 -37.49 5.51
C GLN A 131 5.32 -36.81 6.00
N LEU A 132 6.36 -37.62 6.23
CA LEU A 132 7.65 -37.18 6.74
C LEU A 132 8.77 -37.82 5.92
N THR A 133 9.67 -36.99 5.45
CA THR A 133 10.94 -37.41 4.84
C THR A 133 12.06 -37.22 5.84
N ILE A 134 12.91 -38.24 5.98
CA ILE A 134 14.05 -38.23 6.87
C ILE A 134 15.33 -38.29 6.04
N LEU A 135 16.17 -37.26 6.13
CA LEU A 135 17.44 -37.15 5.43
C LEU A 135 18.61 -37.30 6.40
N TRP A 136 19.50 -38.24 6.13
CA TRP A 136 20.74 -38.43 6.89
C TRP A 136 21.96 -38.28 6.00
N PRO A 137 22.78 -37.22 6.16
CA PRO A 137 24.00 -37.07 5.41
C PRO A 137 25.09 -38.02 5.93
N GLU A 138 25.80 -38.67 5.01
CA GLU A 138 26.87 -39.61 5.33
C GLU A 138 27.98 -38.89 6.12
N GLY A 139 28.42 -39.49 7.23
CA GLY A 139 29.46 -38.91 8.09
C GLY A 139 29.01 -37.75 8.99
N ARG A 140 27.72 -37.38 9.00
CA ARG A 140 27.16 -36.40 9.95
C ARG A 140 26.46 -37.10 11.11
N GLY A 141 26.59 -36.54 12.31
CA GLY A 141 26.03 -37.10 13.56
C GLY A 141 24.61 -36.66 13.87
N TYR A 142 23.82 -36.26 12.87
CA TYR A 142 22.47 -35.76 13.02
C TYR A 142 21.62 -36.11 11.80
N VAL A 143 20.31 -36.20 12.03
CA VAL A 143 19.29 -36.48 11.02
C VAL A 143 18.44 -35.25 10.84
N TYR A 144 18.00 -35.03 9.60
CA TYR A 144 17.12 -33.95 9.20
C TYR A 144 15.72 -34.49 8.95
N LEU A 145 14.72 -33.83 9.53
CA LEU A 145 13.31 -34.08 9.23
C LEU A 145 12.84 -33.04 8.21
N ILE A 146 12.18 -33.51 7.18
CA ILE A 146 11.57 -32.74 6.10
C ILE A 146 10.11 -33.17 6.05
N GLY A 147 9.18 -32.37 6.57
CA GLY A 147 7.76 -32.67 6.53
C GLY A 147 7.08 -32.21 5.25
N GLY A 148 5.84 -32.68 5.05
CA GLY A 148 5.07 -32.42 3.84
C GLY A 148 3.57 -32.67 4.03
N ALA A 149 2.97 -32.06 5.06
CA ALA A 149 1.53 -32.12 5.27
C ALA A 149 0.78 -30.82 4.90
N PRO A 150 1.17 -30.04 3.87
CA PRO A 150 0.43 -28.83 3.57
C PRO A 150 -1.01 -29.16 3.21
N ARG A 151 -1.89 -28.23 3.57
CA ARG A 151 -3.32 -28.31 3.32
C ARG A 151 -3.66 -27.21 2.34
N SER A 152 -4.45 -27.50 1.33
CA SER A 152 -4.86 -26.51 0.35
C SER A 152 -6.34 -26.61 0.02
N GLY A 153 -6.93 -25.49 -0.33
CA GLY A 153 -8.32 -25.35 -0.72
C GLY A 153 -8.53 -24.03 -1.45
N LEU A 154 -9.78 -23.82 -1.89
CA LEU A 154 -10.16 -22.59 -2.59
C LEU A 154 -10.96 -21.70 -1.63
N LEU A 155 -10.56 -20.43 -1.55
CA LEU A 155 -11.28 -19.38 -0.85
C LEU A 155 -12.13 -18.59 -1.84
N ALA A 156 -13.43 -18.52 -1.61
CA ALA A 156 -14.29 -17.60 -2.34
C ALA A 156 -14.25 -16.22 -1.65
N LEU A 157 -13.42 -15.31 -2.15
CA LEU A 157 -13.27 -13.94 -1.63
C LEU A 157 -13.70 -12.94 -2.71
N GLU A 158 -14.49 -11.94 -2.31
CA GLU A 158 -15.01 -10.89 -3.21
C GLU A 158 -15.70 -11.37 -4.51
N GLY A 159 -16.01 -12.66 -4.66
CA GLY A 159 -16.63 -13.25 -5.86
C GLY A 159 -15.66 -14.03 -6.75
N GLU A 160 -14.38 -14.08 -6.40
CA GLU A 160 -13.32 -14.81 -7.08
C GLU A 160 -12.81 -15.97 -6.21
N GLU A 161 -12.27 -17.01 -6.85
CA GLU A 161 -11.67 -18.16 -6.17
C GLU A 161 -10.16 -17.94 -6.06
N HIS A 162 -9.66 -17.93 -4.83
CA HIS A 162 -8.24 -17.77 -4.53
C HIS A 162 -7.68 -19.06 -3.96
N THR A 163 -6.52 -19.47 -4.43
CA THR A 163 -5.81 -20.61 -3.84
C THR A 163 -5.35 -20.26 -2.44
N PHE A 164 -5.61 -21.14 -1.49
CA PHE A 164 -5.12 -21.03 -0.12
C PHE A 164 -4.32 -22.27 0.23
N ALA A 165 -3.22 -22.06 0.94
CA ALA A 165 -2.38 -23.11 1.45
C ALA A 165 -2.03 -22.84 2.92
N LEU A 166 -2.06 -23.87 3.73
CA LEU A 166 -1.68 -23.85 5.14
C LEU A 166 -0.57 -24.86 5.37
N VAL A 167 0.50 -24.43 6.02
CA VAL A 167 1.72 -25.21 6.20
C VAL A 167 2.02 -25.35 7.69
N ASP A 168 2.09 -26.60 8.16
CA ASP A 168 2.71 -26.96 9.44
C ASP A 168 4.22 -26.92 9.24
N ALA A 169 4.85 -25.82 9.67
CA ALA A 169 6.25 -25.53 9.35
C ALA A 169 7.20 -25.92 10.48
N ASP A 170 6.71 -26.05 11.71
CA ASP A 170 7.49 -26.53 12.84
C ASP A 170 7.48 -28.08 12.95
N LEU A 171 6.69 -28.73 12.10
CA LEU A 171 6.56 -30.17 11.93
C LEU A 171 6.02 -30.88 13.17
N ASN A 172 5.20 -30.19 13.95
CA ASN A 172 4.66 -30.72 15.20
C ASN A 172 3.36 -31.52 15.00
N GLY A 173 2.80 -31.57 13.79
CA GLY A 173 1.56 -32.28 13.46
C GLY A 173 0.28 -31.60 13.95
N VAL A 174 0.34 -30.33 14.35
CA VAL A 174 -0.77 -29.51 14.87
C VAL A 174 -0.75 -28.15 14.17
N PHE A 175 -1.75 -27.90 13.34
CA PHE A 175 -1.84 -26.65 12.59
C PHE A 175 -2.36 -25.49 13.44
N GLY A 176 -1.99 -24.28 13.02
CA GLY A 176 -2.46 -23.04 13.62
C GLY A 176 -1.68 -22.62 14.86
N THR A 177 -0.48 -23.17 15.03
CA THR A 177 0.41 -22.90 16.18
C THR A 177 1.52 -21.93 15.81
N GLU A 178 2.27 -21.46 16.82
CA GLU A 178 3.41 -20.57 16.59
C GLU A 178 4.50 -21.31 15.79
N GLY A 179 4.92 -20.72 14.66
CA GLY A 179 5.83 -21.36 13.71
C GLY A 179 5.15 -21.70 12.39
N ASP A 180 3.83 -21.92 12.41
CA ASP A 180 3.04 -22.17 11.20
C ASP A 180 2.77 -20.90 10.40
N PHE A 181 2.53 -21.09 9.11
CA PHE A 181 2.21 -20.02 8.19
C PHE A 181 1.20 -20.49 7.14
N TYR A 182 0.63 -19.52 6.44
CA TYR A 182 -0.27 -19.77 5.33
C TYR A 182 0.13 -18.92 4.13
N ALA A 183 -0.29 -19.35 2.95
CA ALA A 183 -0.17 -18.58 1.73
C ALA A 183 -1.54 -18.42 1.07
N VAL A 184 -1.78 -17.25 0.50
CA VAL A 184 -3.01 -16.93 -0.23
C VAL A 184 -2.63 -16.28 -1.54
N ASP A 185 -3.20 -16.78 -2.62
CA ASP A 185 -3.13 -16.24 -3.96
C ASP A 185 -3.92 -14.92 -3.98
N ILE A 186 -3.28 -13.83 -3.54
CA ILE A 186 -3.92 -12.52 -3.36
C ILE A 186 -3.99 -11.75 -4.68
N ASP A 187 -3.14 -12.10 -5.63
CA ASP A 187 -3.06 -11.51 -6.95
C ASP A 187 -3.63 -12.40 -8.06
N GLY A 188 -4.39 -13.44 -7.73
CA GLY A 188 -5.30 -14.14 -8.63
C GLY A 188 -4.65 -14.80 -9.84
N ASP A 189 -3.31 -14.89 -9.90
CA ASP A 189 -2.58 -15.42 -11.04
C ASP A 189 -2.55 -16.96 -11.04
N GLY A 190 -2.98 -17.58 -9.94
CA GLY A 190 -3.07 -19.02 -9.74
C GLY A 190 -1.76 -19.66 -9.26
N GLU A 191 -0.70 -18.88 -9.07
CA GLU A 191 0.59 -19.30 -8.52
C GLU A 191 0.76 -18.76 -7.10
N LEU A 192 1.14 -19.62 -6.15
CA LEU A 192 1.41 -19.16 -4.79
C LEU A 192 2.87 -18.73 -4.63
N ALA A 193 3.09 -17.43 -4.47
CA ALA A 193 4.35 -16.86 -4.01
C ALA A 193 4.53 -17.02 -2.47
N GLY A 194 4.42 -18.26 -1.97
CA GLY A 194 4.46 -18.59 -0.54
C GLY A 194 5.86 -18.69 0.09
N GLY A 195 6.91 -18.29 -0.64
CA GLY A 195 8.27 -18.17 -0.11
C GLY A 195 8.34 -17.21 1.08
N ALA A 196 9.33 -17.36 1.97
CA ALA A 196 9.47 -16.52 3.17
C ALA A 196 9.53 -15.01 2.87
N ASP A 197 9.94 -14.65 1.65
CA ASP A 197 10.05 -13.31 1.10
C ASP A 197 8.97 -12.97 0.07
N GLY A 198 8.08 -13.92 -0.24
CA GLY A 198 6.97 -13.73 -1.17
C GLY A 198 5.87 -12.86 -0.57
N HIS A 199 5.16 -12.14 -1.42
CA HIS A 199 4.07 -11.24 -1.02
C HIS A 199 2.82 -11.98 -0.54
N GLU A 200 2.76 -13.28 -0.81
CA GLU A 200 1.62 -14.13 -0.50
C GLU A 200 1.84 -15.01 0.72
N HIS A 201 2.98 -14.86 1.39
CA HIS A 201 3.31 -15.56 2.62
C HIS A 201 2.85 -14.76 3.83
N PHE A 202 2.09 -15.40 4.73
CA PHE A 202 1.54 -14.76 5.93
C PHE A 202 1.75 -15.64 7.16
N SER A 203 2.20 -15.03 8.27
CA SER A 203 2.20 -15.74 9.55
C SER A 203 0.77 -15.99 10.02
N ILE A 204 0.54 -16.98 10.89
CA ILE A 204 -0.82 -17.35 11.34
C ILE A 204 -1.66 -16.22 11.96
N THR A 205 -1.00 -15.14 12.41
CA THR A 205 -1.66 -13.97 13.03
C THR A 205 -1.76 -12.76 12.11
N GLU A 206 -1.04 -12.79 10.99
CA GLU A 206 -0.94 -11.68 10.06
C GLU A 206 -2.20 -11.60 9.19
N PRO A 207 -2.77 -10.40 8.96
CA PRO A 207 -3.84 -10.21 7.99
C PRO A 207 -3.32 -10.14 6.54
N PHE A 208 -4.18 -10.46 5.60
CA PHE A 208 -3.95 -10.30 4.16
C PHE A 208 -5.10 -9.54 3.51
N THR A 209 -4.89 -9.03 2.30
CA THR A 209 -5.88 -8.22 1.58
C THR A 209 -6.09 -8.76 0.19
N VAL A 210 -7.35 -8.93 -0.17
CA VAL A 210 -7.80 -9.28 -1.51
C VAL A 210 -8.81 -8.21 -1.93
N GLY A 211 -8.54 -7.58 -3.07
CA GLY A 211 -9.30 -6.42 -3.54
C GLY A 211 -9.34 -5.32 -2.47
N GLU A 212 -10.53 -5.05 -1.95
CA GLU A 212 -10.75 -3.97 -0.96
C GLU A 212 -11.03 -4.47 0.46
N LYS A 213 -10.94 -5.79 0.68
CA LYS A 213 -11.20 -6.38 2.00
C LYS A 213 -9.98 -7.07 2.54
N SER A 214 -9.70 -6.78 3.80
CA SER A 214 -8.68 -7.49 4.55
C SER A 214 -9.31 -8.57 5.41
N TYR A 215 -8.60 -9.68 5.51
CA TYR A 215 -8.99 -10.88 6.21
C TYR A 215 -7.85 -11.34 7.09
N ARG A 216 -8.18 -12.09 8.13
CA ARG A 216 -7.21 -12.82 8.94
C ARG A 216 -7.75 -14.20 9.27
N LEU A 217 -6.85 -15.13 9.59
CA LEU A 217 -7.24 -16.38 10.22
C LEU A 217 -7.85 -16.10 11.61
N ALA A 218 -9.13 -16.45 11.76
CA ALA A 218 -9.85 -16.38 13.02
C ALA A 218 -9.69 -17.67 13.81
N TRP A 219 -9.68 -18.80 13.09
CA TRP A 219 -9.52 -20.12 13.67
C TRP A 219 -8.95 -21.11 12.63
N VAL A 220 -8.24 -22.12 13.12
CA VAL A 220 -7.65 -23.20 12.33
C VAL A 220 -7.96 -24.51 13.03
N ALA A 221 -8.46 -25.49 12.29
CA ALA A 221 -8.63 -26.85 12.80
C ALA A 221 -7.25 -27.43 13.14
N PRO A 222 -7.05 -28.05 14.31
CA PRO A 222 -5.73 -28.58 14.69
C PRO A 222 -5.17 -29.67 13.77
N ASP A 223 -6.01 -30.36 13.00
CA ASP A 223 -5.58 -31.31 11.96
C ASP A 223 -5.40 -30.65 10.58
N GLY A 224 -5.62 -29.34 10.48
CA GLY A 224 -5.50 -28.53 9.27
C GLY A 224 -6.64 -28.76 8.27
N SER A 225 -7.70 -29.48 8.64
CA SER A 225 -8.79 -29.82 7.72
C SER A 225 -9.68 -28.64 7.34
N SER A 226 -9.72 -27.59 8.17
CA SER A 226 -10.53 -26.41 7.89
C SER A 226 -9.96 -25.17 8.57
N VAL A 227 -10.28 -24.00 8.00
CA VAL A 227 -9.95 -22.69 8.55
C VAL A 227 -11.19 -21.80 8.56
N GLU A 228 -11.25 -20.86 9.50
CA GLU A 228 -12.22 -19.78 9.50
C GLU A 228 -11.51 -18.44 9.35
N LEU A 229 -11.99 -17.63 8.42
CA LEU A 229 -11.51 -16.27 8.20
C LEU A 229 -12.48 -15.26 8.82
N SER A 230 -11.92 -14.17 9.37
CA SER A 230 -12.68 -12.99 9.77
C SER A 230 -12.17 -11.76 9.04
N GLN A 231 -13.08 -10.91 8.59
CA GLN A 231 -12.72 -9.61 8.02
C GLN A 231 -12.11 -8.70 9.09
N THR A 232 -11.11 -7.91 8.71
CA THR A 232 -10.42 -6.93 9.58
C THR A 232 -10.54 -5.51 9.02
N GLU A 233 -9.93 -4.56 9.73
CA GLU A 233 -9.59 -3.27 9.13
C GLU A 233 -8.64 -3.47 7.95
N TYR A 234 -8.72 -2.56 6.99
CA TYR A 234 -7.92 -2.61 5.77
C TYR A 234 -6.43 -2.51 6.09
N VAL A 235 -5.65 -3.45 5.55
CA VAL A 235 -4.19 -3.39 5.54
C VAL A 235 -3.71 -3.32 4.08
N PRO A 236 -2.73 -2.49 3.74
CA PRO A 236 -2.18 -2.50 2.39
C PRO A 236 -1.64 -3.90 2.03
N PRO A 237 -1.87 -4.40 0.80
CA PRO A 237 -1.26 -5.63 0.33
C PRO A 237 0.26 -5.56 0.42
N LYS A 238 0.89 -6.70 0.70
CA LYS A 238 2.35 -6.81 0.64
C LYS A 238 2.80 -6.62 -0.81
N LEU A 239 3.77 -5.73 -1.02
CA LEU A 239 4.37 -5.62 -2.35
C LEU A 239 5.26 -6.85 -2.63
N PRO A 240 5.25 -7.37 -3.87
CA PRO A 240 6.22 -8.36 -4.33
C PRO A 240 7.63 -7.77 -4.27
N LEU A 241 8.55 -8.55 -3.73
CA LEU A 241 9.97 -8.19 -3.63
C LEU A 241 10.79 -8.98 -4.66
N THR A 242 10.19 -9.45 -5.73
CA THR A 242 10.83 -10.26 -6.77
C THR A 242 11.30 -9.39 -7.95
N PRO A 243 12.25 -9.88 -8.77
CA PRO A 243 12.62 -9.19 -9.99
C PRO A 243 11.42 -8.82 -10.87
N GLY A 244 11.43 -7.59 -11.41
CA GLY A 244 10.35 -7.03 -12.23
C GLY A 244 9.38 -6.11 -11.48
N HIS A 245 9.47 -6.05 -10.14
CA HIS A 245 8.58 -5.24 -9.31
C HIS A 245 9.27 -4.01 -8.70
N PRO A 246 8.53 -2.92 -8.43
CA PRO A 246 9.09 -1.73 -7.78
C PRO A 246 9.54 -2.04 -6.36
N ALA A 247 10.70 -1.51 -5.97
CA ALA A 247 11.18 -1.61 -4.60
C ALA A 247 10.35 -0.71 -3.66
N PRO A 248 9.95 -1.18 -2.46
CA PRO A 248 9.25 -0.34 -1.49
C PRO A 248 10.05 0.92 -1.13
N ASP A 249 9.45 2.09 -1.26
CA ASP A 249 10.14 3.34 -0.92
C ASP A 249 10.32 3.47 0.60
N PHE A 250 11.38 4.16 1.00
CA PHE A 250 11.67 4.50 2.38
C PHE A 250 12.53 5.76 2.43
N SER A 251 12.45 6.47 3.56
CA SER A 251 13.35 7.59 3.81
C SER A 251 14.11 7.41 5.11
N PHE A 252 15.36 7.88 5.11
CA PHE A 252 16.20 7.86 6.31
C PHE A 252 17.17 9.04 6.35
N VAL A 253 17.78 9.26 7.50
CA VAL A 253 18.90 10.19 7.65
C VAL A 253 20.19 9.37 7.66
N PRO A 254 21.11 9.55 6.69
CA PRO A 254 22.34 8.79 6.66
C PRO A 254 23.21 9.03 7.90
N LEU A 255 23.87 7.97 8.39
CA LEU A 255 24.70 8.01 9.59
C LEU A 255 25.88 9.00 9.48
N ARG A 256 26.35 9.27 8.26
CA ARG A 256 27.44 10.21 7.95
C ARG A 256 26.96 11.38 7.11
N GLY A 257 26.44 12.42 7.79
CA GLY A 257 26.09 13.69 7.16
C GLY A 257 24.97 13.58 6.11
N GLY A 258 24.51 14.73 5.63
CA GLY A 258 23.40 14.82 4.67
C GLY A 258 22.04 15.12 5.30
N GLY A 259 21.11 15.55 4.46
CA GLY A 259 19.70 15.67 4.82
C GLY A 259 19.01 14.31 4.81
N LYS A 260 17.68 14.33 4.99
CA LYS A 260 16.84 13.16 4.73
C LYS A 260 17.05 12.71 3.27
N LEU A 261 17.24 11.41 3.06
CA LEU A 261 17.38 10.76 1.77
C LEU A 261 16.26 9.72 1.64
N SER A 262 15.53 9.74 0.53
CA SER A 262 14.56 8.72 0.14
C SER A 262 15.13 7.82 -0.94
N LEU A 263 14.65 6.58 -1.06
CA LEU A 263 15.07 5.70 -2.16
C LEU A 263 14.62 6.26 -3.52
N SER A 264 13.44 6.87 -3.57
CA SER A 264 12.93 7.64 -4.70
C SER A 264 13.84 8.80 -5.15
N ASP A 265 14.62 9.41 -4.24
CA ASP A 265 15.58 10.47 -4.61
C ASP A 265 16.75 9.94 -5.48
N LEU A 266 16.92 8.62 -5.56
CA LEU A 266 17.98 7.96 -6.34
C LEU A 266 17.51 7.46 -7.71
N ARG A 267 16.30 7.81 -8.16
CA ARG A 267 15.86 7.55 -9.54
C ARG A 267 16.85 8.14 -10.54
N GLY A 268 17.04 7.44 -11.66
CA GLY A 268 18.09 7.71 -12.64
C GLY A 268 19.43 7.03 -12.34
N LYS A 269 19.62 6.45 -11.15
CA LYS A 269 20.81 5.67 -10.79
C LYS A 269 20.48 4.19 -10.65
N VAL A 270 21.44 3.33 -10.96
CA VAL A 270 21.39 1.93 -10.50
C VAL A 270 21.67 1.94 -9.01
N VAL A 271 20.81 1.32 -8.21
CA VAL A 271 20.93 1.34 -6.74
C VAL A 271 21.09 -0.06 -6.20
N LEU A 272 22.14 -0.28 -5.40
CA LEU A 272 22.30 -1.49 -4.61
C LEU A 272 21.88 -1.22 -3.16
N LEU A 273 20.84 -1.90 -2.69
CA LEU A 273 20.52 -1.99 -1.27
C LEU A 273 21.33 -3.14 -0.68
N ASP A 274 22.18 -2.85 0.31
CA ASP A 274 23.08 -3.82 0.95
C ASP A 274 22.74 -3.96 2.44
N PHE A 275 22.09 -5.07 2.81
CA PHE A 275 21.72 -5.39 4.19
C PHE A 275 22.85 -6.18 4.85
N TRP A 276 23.45 -5.59 5.87
CA TRP A 276 24.70 -6.11 6.43
C TRP A 276 24.85 -5.77 7.92
N ALA A 277 25.88 -6.33 8.57
CA ALA A 277 26.28 -5.94 9.92
C ALA A 277 27.76 -6.21 10.18
N THR A 278 28.38 -5.48 11.10
CA THR A 278 29.82 -5.67 11.42
C THR A 278 30.13 -7.02 12.06
N TRP A 279 29.15 -7.65 12.71
CA TRP A 279 29.26 -8.97 13.33
C TRP A 279 28.97 -10.13 12.37
N CYS A 280 28.50 -9.84 11.15
CA CYS A 280 28.18 -10.83 10.12
C CYS A 280 29.46 -11.24 9.37
N GLY A 281 29.97 -12.44 9.65
CA GLY A 281 31.18 -12.98 9.00
C GLY A 281 31.12 -12.96 7.46
N PRO A 282 30.10 -13.57 6.83
CA PRO A 282 29.96 -13.56 5.37
C PRO A 282 29.81 -12.15 4.77
N CYS A 283 29.13 -11.22 5.46
CA CYS A 283 29.03 -9.82 5.02
C CYS A 283 30.42 -9.16 4.97
N MET A 284 31.25 -9.41 5.99
CA MET A 284 32.61 -8.87 6.06
C MET A 284 33.56 -9.51 5.03
N GLU A 285 33.29 -10.74 4.61
CA GLU A 285 34.01 -11.42 3.52
C GLU A 285 33.64 -10.84 2.14
N GLU A 286 32.38 -10.45 1.95
CA GLU A 286 31.88 -9.85 0.70
C GLU A 286 32.21 -8.35 0.58
N LEU A 287 32.38 -7.66 1.72
CA LEU A 287 32.61 -6.21 1.76
C LEU A 287 33.74 -5.70 0.83
N PRO A 288 34.92 -6.37 0.69
CA PRO A 288 35.94 -5.96 -0.27
C PRO A 288 35.45 -5.92 -1.72
N ASN A 289 34.55 -6.83 -2.11
CA ASN A 289 33.96 -6.85 -3.43
C ASN A 289 33.01 -5.65 -3.61
N VAL A 290 32.13 -5.39 -2.64
CA VAL A 290 31.21 -4.23 -2.65
C VAL A 290 31.98 -2.91 -2.74
N ILE A 291 33.07 -2.76 -1.97
CA ILE A 291 33.95 -1.59 -2.05
C ILE A 291 34.56 -1.45 -3.45
N SER A 292 35.05 -2.54 -4.04
CA SER A 292 35.63 -2.52 -5.39
C SER A 292 34.59 -2.13 -6.44
N ILE A 293 33.37 -2.66 -6.34
CA ILE A 293 32.26 -2.35 -7.25
C ILE A 293 31.91 -0.87 -7.14
N TYR A 294 31.77 -0.34 -5.92
CA TYR A 294 31.49 1.08 -5.73
C TYR A 294 32.58 1.97 -6.32
N GLN A 295 33.85 1.67 -6.05
CA GLN A 295 34.97 2.45 -6.59
C GLN A 295 35.03 2.45 -8.12
N GLU A 296 34.61 1.36 -8.76
CA GLU A 296 34.62 1.23 -10.22
C GLU A 296 33.41 1.91 -10.87
N PHE A 297 32.22 1.77 -10.28
CA PHE A 297 30.95 2.10 -10.94
C PHE A 297 30.21 3.30 -10.36
N HIS A 298 30.62 3.84 -9.21
CA HIS A 298 29.91 4.98 -8.61
C HIS A 298 29.82 6.18 -9.55
N ASP A 299 30.95 6.58 -10.15
CA ASP A 299 31.01 7.67 -11.12
C ASP A 299 30.29 7.37 -12.45
N GLN A 300 29.85 6.12 -12.65
CA GLN A 300 29.11 5.66 -13.84
C GLN A 300 27.59 5.61 -13.60
N GLY A 301 27.11 6.00 -12.41
CA GLY A 301 25.69 6.04 -12.07
C GLY A 301 25.24 4.96 -11.09
N LEU A 302 26.16 4.26 -10.41
CA LEU A 302 25.84 3.38 -9.29
C LEU A 302 25.76 4.17 -7.98
N GLU A 303 24.74 3.91 -7.17
CA GLU A 303 24.72 4.24 -5.75
C GLU A 303 24.54 2.98 -4.91
N ILE A 304 25.05 3.01 -3.67
CA ILE A 304 24.81 1.94 -2.69
C ILE A 304 24.17 2.57 -1.45
N ILE A 305 23.10 1.95 -0.94
CA ILE A 305 22.58 2.23 0.39
C ILE A 305 22.93 1.03 1.26
N GLY A 306 23.72 1.26 2.31
CA GLY A 306 23.95 0.24 3.33
C GLY A 306 22.86 0.30 4.40
N ILE A 307 22.21 -0.83 4.67
CA ILE A 307 21.24 -1.00 5.75
C ILE A 307 21.93 -1.84 6.83
N SER A 308 22.35 -1.18 7.93
CA SER A 308 23.09 -1.85 9.00
C SER A 308 22.14 -2.42 10.06
N LEU A 309 22.26 -3.73 10.30
CA LEU A 309 21.64 -4.46 11.40
C LEU A 309 22.57 -4.53 12.64
N ASP A 310 23.52 -3.59 12.77
CA ASP A 310 24.28 -3.45 14.00
C ASP A 310 23.40 -2.90 15.13
N THR A 311 23.77 -3.21 16.38
CA THR A 311 23.17 -2.60 17.58
C THR A 311 24.09 -1.54 18.20
N SER A 312 25.35 -1.48 17.78
CA SER A 312 26.37 -0.56 18.29
C SER A 312 26.82 0.43 17.22
N GLU A 313 26.33 1.67 17.33
CA GLU A 313 26.68 2.74 16.40
C GLU A 313 28.19 3.03 16.37
N SER A 314 28.85 2.96 17.53
CA SER A 314 30.28 3.26 17.65
C SER A 314 31.14 2.24 16.90
N GLN A 315 30.79 0.96 16.99
CA GLN A 315 31.46 -0.13 16.27
C GLN A 315 31.22 0.00 14.75
N LEU A 316 29.98 0.27 14.35
CA LEU A 316 29.64 0.54 12.95
C LEU A 316 30.47 1.71 12.41
N ARG A 317 30.48 2.86 13.09
CA ARG A 317 31.26 4.04 12.67
C ARG A 317 32.76 3.76 12.55
N GLN A 318 33.31 2.95 13.45
CA GLN A 318 34.71 2.53 13.40
C GLN A 318 34.97 1.71 12.13
N VAL A 319 34.17 0.67 11.86
CA VAL A 319 34.33 -0.16 10.65
C VAL A 319 34.16 0.66 9.38
N LEU A 320 33.14 1.52 9.31
CA LEU A 320 32.93 2.44 8.19
C LEU A 320 34.14 3.35 7.94
N GLN A 321 34.90 3.71 8.99
CA GLN A 321 36.10 4.54 8.88
C GLN A 321 37.30 3.73 8.43
N GLU A 322 37.52 2.58 9.07
CA GLU A 322 38.62 1.65 8.76
C GLU A 322 38.55 1.11 7.33
N LYS A 323 37.34 0.84 6.84
CA LYS A 323 37.08 0.31 5.50
C LYS A 323 36.90 1.38 4.43
N GLY A 324 36.85 2.66 4.82
CA GLY A 324 36.68 3.77 3.88
C GLY A 324 35.34 3.75 3.14
N MET A 325 34.28 3.23 3.78
CA MET A 325 32.94 3.18 3.19
C MET A 325 32.34 4.59 3.18
N SER A 326 32.08 5.10 1.98
CA SER A 326 31.66 6.49 1.74
C SER A 326 30.19 6.64 1.35
N TRP A 327 29.52 5.56 0.96
CA TRP A 327 28.12 5.58 0.56
C TRP A 327 27.17 5.71 1.78
N PRO A 328 25.92 6.19 1.57
CA PRO A 328 24.93 6.35 2.65
C PRO A 328 24.70 5.07 3.45
N GLN A 329 24.57 5.22 4.76
CA GLN A 329 24.33 4.12 5.71
C GLN A 329 23.13 4.44 6.59
N TYR A 330 22.14 3.55 6.60
CA TYR A 330 21.06 3.56 7.57
C TYR A 330 21.44 2.72 8.79
N PHE A 331 21.10 3.23 9.97
CA PHE A 331 21.28 2.56 11.26
C PHE A 331 20.21 3.07 12.22
N ASP A 332 19.48 2.16 12.85
CA ASP A 332 18.49 2.44 13.90
C ASP A 332 18.79 1.73 15.23
N GLY A 333 19.84 0.92 15.27
CA GLY A 333 20.28 0.18 16.46
C GLY A 333 19.35 -0.98 16.87
N LYS A 334 18.38 -1.35 16.03
CA LYS A 334 17.35 -2.36 16.35
C LYS A 334 17.74 -3.79 15.98
N GLY A 335 18.88 -4.00 15.32
CA GLY A 335 19.32 -5.34 14.92
C GLY A 335 18.33 -5.98 13.93
N TRP A 336 17.79 -7.15 14.27
CA TRP A 336 16.79 -7.84 13.44
C TRP A 336 15.41 -7.16 13.42
N GLU A 337 15.16 -6.21 14.33
CA GLU A 337 13.95 -5.37 14.32
C GLU A 337 14.15 -4.08 13.51
N ASN A 338 15.18 -4.04 12.65
CA ASN A 338 15.46 -2.89 11.79
C ASN A 338 14.29 -2.60 10.85
N GLU A 339 13.83 -1.34 10.79
CA GLU A 339 12.58 -0.99 10.10
C GLU A 339 12.64 -1.28 8.59
N ILE A 340 13.77 -0.99 7.95
CA ILE A 340 13.96 -1.23 6.51
C ILE A 340 14.17 -2.71 6.24
N ALA A 341 14.90 -3.43 7.11
CA ALA A 341 15.05 -4.88 6.99
C ALA A 341 13.69 -5.60 7.06
N LEU A 342 12.80 -5.17 7.96
CA LEU A 342 11.44 -5.70 8.06
C LEU A 342 10.60 -5.33 6.82
N LEU A 343 10.68 -4.10 6.32
CA LEU A 343 10.00 -3.66 5.10
C LEU A 343 10.40 -4.51 3.89
N TYR A 344 11.68 -4.86 3.78
CA TYR A 344 12.23 -5.70 2.71
C TYR A 344 12.24 -7.20 3.03
N ARG A 345 11.56 -7.63 4.11
CA ARG A 345 11.45 -9.03 4.55
C ARG A 345 12.80 -9.75 4.62
N VAL A 346 13.84 -9.05 5.10
CA VAL A 346 15.20 -9.55 5.24
C VAL A 346 15.39 -10.23 6.60
N PHE A 347 15.37 -11.56 6.59
CA PHE A 347 15.58 -12.40 7.78
C PHE A 347 16.95 -13.09 7.84
N GLY A 348 17.80 -12.83 6.84
CA GLY A 348 19.17 -13.34 6.75
C GLY A 348 20.08 -12.31 6.11
N ILE A 349 21.33 -12.20 6.59
CA ILE A 349 22.34 -11.32 6.01
C ILE A 349 23.63 -12.09 5.70
N PRO A 350 24.39 -11.72 4.64
CA PRO A 350 24.14 -10.58 3.75
C PRO A 350 22.90 -10.79 2.87
N ALA A 351 22.15 -9.72 2.60
CA ALA A 351 21.04 -9.69 1.64
C ALA A 351 21.20 -8.46 0.74
N THR A 352 20.88 -8.58 -0.55
CA THR A 352 20.99 -7.43 -1.47
C THR A 352 19.82 -7.35 -2.43
N PHE A 353 19.45 -6.13 -2.79
CA PHE A 353 18.52 -5.83 -3.87
C PHE A 353 19.21 -4.88 -4.84
N LEU A 354 19.32 -5.28 -6.10
CA LEU A 354 19.88 -4.46 -7.16
C LEU A 354 18.74 -3.90 -8.00
N LEU A 355 18.61 -2.58 -7.97
CA LEU A 355 17.56 -1.82 -8.62
C LEU A 355 18.09 -1.15 -9.87
N ASP A 356 17.27 -1.08 -10.92
CA ASP A 356 17.56 -0.23 -12.08
C ASP A 356 17.27 1.25 -11.81
N ARG A 357 17.42 2.07 -12.86
CA ARG A 357 17.27 3.53 -12.80
C ARG A 357 15.84 3.96 -12.46
N GLU A 358 14.86 3.12 -12.74
CA GLU A 358 13.44 3.31 -12.47
C GLU A 358 13.05 2.84 -11.06
N GLY A 359 13.99 2.22 -10.34
CA GLY A 359 13.76 1.67 -9.00
C GLY A 359 13.05 0.32 -8.99
N ILE A 360 13.05 -0.39 -10.11
CA ILE A 360 12.54 -1.75 -10.22
C ILE A 360 13.62 -2.72 -9.73
N ILE A 361 13.23 -3.69 -8.91
CA ILE A 361 14.10 -4.77 -8.48
C ILE A 361 14.44 -5.59 -9.72
N ARG A 362 15.73 -5.67 -10.07
CA ARG A 362 16.19 -6.48 -11.21
C ARG A 362 16.84 -7.77 -10.75
N TYR A 363 17.54 -7.72 -9.63
CA TYR A 363 18.23 -8.87 -9.07
C TYR A 363 18.25 -8.84 -7.55
N ARG A 364 18.40 -10.02 -6.94
CA ARG A 364 18.49 -10.19 -5.50
C ARG A 364 19.61 -11.16 -5.15
N ASP A 365 20.12 -10.99 -3.93
CA ASP A 365 21.09 -11.88 -3.29
C ASP A 365 22.35 -12.19 -4.11
N LEU A 366 22.75 -11.25 -4.98
CA LEU A 366 23.96 -11.32 -5.79
C LEU A 366 25.22 -11.05 -4.97
N ARG A 367 26.28 -11.84 -5.18
CA ARG A 367 27.57 -11.70 -4.48
C ARG A 367 28.73 -11.84 -5.46
N GLY A 368 29.91 -11.43 -5.03
CA GLY A 368 31.15 -11.63 -5.76
C GLY A 368 31.12 -11.10 -7.19
N GLN A 369 31.63 -11.91 -8.11
CA GLN A 369 31.74 -11.56 -9.52
C GLN A 369 30.37 -11.39 -10.20
N GLU A 370 29.35 -12.13 -9.75
CA GLU A 370 28.01 -12.04 -10.34
C GLU A 370 27.37 -10.68 -10.06
N LEU A 371 27.48 -10.17 -8.82
CA LEU A 371 27.03 -8.82 -8.47
C LEU A 371 27.69 -7.78 -9.36
N LYS A 372 29.01 -7.89 -9.59
CA LYS A 372 29.76 -6.98 -10.44
C LYS A 372 29.24 -6.99 -11.88
N GLU A 373 29.02 -8.18 -12.44
CA GLU A 373 28.54 -8.35 -13.81
C GLU A 373 27.15 -7.77 -14.00
N LYS A 374 26.24 -7.98 -13.03
CA LYS A 374 24.88 -7.44 -13.10
C LYS A 374 24.80 -5.94 -12.87
N VAL A 375 25.67 -5.38 -12.04
CA VAL A 375 25.83 -3.92 -11.94
C VAL A 375 26.28 -3.34 -13.28
N ALA A 376 27.30 -3.93 -13.91
CA ALA A 376 27.80 -3.47 -15.20
C ALA A 376 26.75 -3.61 -16.32
N GLU A 377 25.94 -4.68 -16.27
CA GLU A 377 24.81 -4.90 -17.17
C GLU A 377 23.80 -3.76 -17.08
N LEU A 378 23.29 -3.45 -15.88
CA LEU A 378 22.29 -2.40 -15.69
C LEU A 378 22.83 -1.00 -16.00
N LEU A 379 24.11 -0.74 -15.76
CA LEU A 379 24.74 0.54 -16.12
C LEU A 379 24.92 0.68 -17.64
N GLY A 380 25.13 -0.44 -18.33
CA GLY A 380 25.27 -0.53 -19.79
C GLY A 380 23.96 -0.57 -20.55
N GLU A 381 22.82 -0.78 -19.87
CA GLU A 381 21.50 -0.52 -20.43
C GLU A 381 21.43 0.97 -20.81
N GLU A 382 21.11 1.27 -22.07
CA GLU A 382 20.90 2.65 -22.52
C GLU A 382 19.93 3.32 -21.56
N GLU A 383 20.30 4.51 -21.10
CA GLU A 383 19.42 5.39 -20.33
C GLU A 383 18.06 5.35 -21.02
N ALA A 384 17.03 4.85 -20.32
CA ALA A 384 15.66 5.08 -20.77
C ALA A 384 15.61 6.57 -21.11
N PRO A 385 15.08 6.93 -22.30
CA PRO A 385 15.15 8.31 -22.77
C PRO A 385 14.71 9.22 -21.62
N PRO A 386 15.48 10.30 -21.32
CA PRO A 386 15.23 11.09 -20.13
C PRO A 386 13.75 11.45 -20.07
N PRO A 387 13.12 11.44 -18.89
CA PRO A 387 11.74 11.87 -18.76
C PRO A 387 11.61 13.19 -19.49
N VAL A 388 10.67 13.24 -20.45
CA VAL A 388 10.50 14.36 -21.37
C VAL A 388 10.38 15.63 -20.54
N GLU A 389 11.43 16.45 -20.49
CA GLU A 389 11.37 17.77 -19.85
C GLU A 389 10.37 18.61 -20.65
N PHE A 390 9.18 18.90 -20.11
CA PHE A 390 8.38 19.90 -20.80
C PHE A 390 8.88 21.31 -20.51
N SER A 391 8.99 22.05 -21.59
CA SER A 391 9.06 23.50 -21.61
C SER A 391 7.64 24.12 -21.59
N GLY A 392 6.87 23.90 -20.52
CA GLY A 392 5.58 24.56 -20.28
C GLY A 392 5.70 25.65 -19.20
N PRO A 393 4.89 26.73 -19.24
CA PRO A 393 4.94 27.76 -18.20
C PRO A 393 4.49 27.20 -16.85
N VAL A 394 5.36 27.32 -15.84
CA VAL A 394 5.11 26.95 -14.44
C VAL A 394 3.94 27.77 -13.89
N VAL A 395 2.91 27.11 -13.37
CA VAL A 395 1.80 27.74 -12.64
C VAL A 395 1.96 27.37 -11.17
N ALA A 396 1.99 28.37 -10.29
CA ALA A 396 2.12 28.18 -8.85
C ALA A 396 0.89 27.42 -8.29
N PRO A 397 1.06 26.57 -7.25
CA PRO A 397 -0.05 25.86 -6.63
C PRO A 397 -1.10 26.84 -6.09
N GLU A 398 -2.38 26.54 -6.31
CA GLU A 398 -3.48 27.37 -5.82
C GLU A 398 -3.70 27.17 -4.30
N PRO A 399 -3.99 28.23 -3.53
CA PRO A 399 -4.22 28.14 -2.09
C PRO A 399 -5.55 27.44 -1.77
N ILE A 400 -5.55 26.61 -0.71
CA ILE A 400 -6.74 25.84 -0.28
C ILE A 400 -7.77 26.68 0.48
N LEU A 401 -7.40 27.87 0.94
CA LEU A 401 -8.33 28.86 1.46
C LEU A 401 -8.52 29.96 0.42
N GLU A 402 -9.68 29.98 -0.22
CA GLU A 402 -10.06 31.07 -1.13
C GLU A 402 -10.44 32.30 -0.31
N VAL A 403 -9.84 33.44 -0.68
CA VAL A 403 -10.07 34.72 -0.03
C VAL A 403 -10.77 35.67 -0.98
N SER A 404 -11.96 36.12 -0.59
CA SER A 404 -12.68 37.18 -1.30
C SER A 404 -12.52 38.51 -0.57
N LEU A 405 -11.91 39.49 -1.26
CA LEU A 405 -11.71 40.85 -0.79
C LEU A 405 -12.65 41.83 -1.50
N PRO A 406 -13.10 42.91 -0.83
CA PRO A 406 -13.78 44.01 -1.49
C PRO A 406 -12.81 44.77 -2.41
N GLU A 407 -13.32 45.28 -3.54
CA GLU A 407 -12.52 45.96 -4.59
C GLU A 407 -11.79 47.24 -4.11
N GLY A 408 -12.07 47.70 -2.90
CA GLY A 408 -11.34 48.77 -2.24
C GLY A 408 -11.96 49.10 -0.88
N VAL A 409 -11.14 49.59 0.04
CA VAL A 409 -11.59 50.01 1.37
C VAL A 409 -11.40 51.52 1.51
N GLY A 410 -12.52 52.25 1.64
CA GLY A 410 -12.51 53.67 1.96
C GLY A 410 -12.25 53.89 3.45
N LEU A 411 -11.21 54.65 3.78
CA LEU A 411 -10.83 54.99 5.16
C LEU A 411 -10.76 56.51 5.33
N ALA A 412 -11.62 57.07 6.17
CA ALA A 412 -11.56 58.50 6.49
C ALA A 412 -10.35 58.82 7.37
N PRO A 413 -9.66 59.97 7.19
CA PRO A 413 -8.62 60.41 8.12
C PRO A 413 -9.16 60.52 9.56
N GLY A 414 -8.50 59.89 10.53
CA GLY A 414 -9.00 59.81 11.92
C GLY A 414 -10.12 58.78 12.17
N GLY A 415 -10.56 58.04 11.14
CA GLY A 415 -11.67 57.08 11.19
C GLY A 415 -11.24 55.61 11.34
N ALA A 416 -12.24 54.74 11.51
CA ALA A 416 -12.09 53.29 11.56
C ALA A 416 -13.07 52.61 10.60
N VAL A 417 -12.67 51.51 9.97
CA VAL A 417 -13.50 50.72 9.04
C VAL A 417 -13.27 49.22 9.27
N ASP A 418 -14.35 48.44 9.17
CA ASP A 418 -14.29 46.98 9.24
C ASP A 418 -14.21 46.39 7.83
N LEU A 419 -13.03 45.89 7.47
CA LEU A 419 -12.80 45.15 6.23
C LEU A 419 -13.42 43.76 6.37
N GLN A 420 -14.47 43.48 5.58
CA GLN A 420 -15.10 42.16 5.52
C GLN A 420 -14.30 41.25 4.58
N VAL A 421 -13.66 40.22 5.13
CA VAL A 421 -12.91 39.20 4.39
C VAL A 421 -13.71 37.90 4.45
N GLN A 422 -14.11 37.37 3.29
CA GLN A 422 -14.74 36.06 3.24
C GLN A 422 -13.68 35.00 2.94
N LEU A 423 -13.58 34.02 3.84
CA LEU A 423 -12.75 32.83 3.70
C LEU A 423 -13.63 31.64 3.34
N ALA A 424 -13.23 30.89 2.33
CA ALA A 424 -13.82 29.61 1.98
C ALA A 424 -12.73 28.54 1.96
N ASN A 425 -12.91 27.50 2.77
CA ASN A 425 -12.08 26.31 2.69
C ASN A 425 -12.55 25.51 1.46
N SER A 426 -11.67 25.27 0.49
CA SER A 426 -11.98 24.49 -0.72
C SER A 426 -11.59 23.01 -0.58
N SER A 427 -11.11 22.60 0.59
CA SER A 427 -10.60 21.27 0.92
C SER A 427 -11.51 20.53 1.94
N PRO A 428 -11.50 19.18 1.98
CA PRO A 428 -12.27 18.40 2.95
C PRO A 428 -11.70 18.43 4.38
N TYR A 429 -10.46 18.88 4.57
CA TYR A 429 -9.80 18.84 5.88
C TYR A 429 -9.97 20.16 6.65
N LEU A 430 -9.83 20.08 7.97
CA LEU A 430 -9.96 21.20 8.90
C LEU A 430 -8.76 22.16 8.74
N ALA A 431 -9.03 23.46 8.62
CA ALA A 431 -8.01 24.49 8.76
C ALA A 431 -8.04 25.02 10.20
N GLU A 432 -6.92 24.87 10.91
CA GLU A 432 -6.76 25.24 12.31
C GLU A 432 -5.93 26.54 12.44
N GLU A 433 -6.11 27.27 13.54
CA GLU A 433 -5.35 28.48 13.86
C GLU A 433 -5.33 29.55 12.76
N VAL A 434 -6.46 29.69 12.06
CA VAL A 434 -6.62 30.63 10.95
C VAL A 434 -6.47 32.07 11.44
N ALA A 435 -5.53 32.82 10.89
CA ALA A 435 -5.24 34.19 11.27
C ALA A 435 -5.17 35.11 10.05
N LEU A 436 -5.74 36.32 10.19
CA LEU A 436 -5.72 37.38 9.19
C LEU A 436 -5.04 38.62 9.75
N GLY A 437 -4.08 39.16 8.99
CA GLY A 437 -3.41 40.43 9.28
C GLY A 437 -3.26 41.30 8.04
N LEU A 438 -2.90 42.58 8.26
CA LEU A 438 -2.49 43.47 7.18
C LEU A 438 -1.04 43.90 7.37
N THR A 439 -0.27 43.93 6.29
CA THR A 439 1.10 44.43 6.22
C THR A 439 1.22 45.50 5.13
N ASP A 440 2.39 46.15 5.07
CA ASP A 440 2.67 47.27 4.16
C ASP A 440 1.70 48.46 4.31
N LEU A 441 1.19 48.67 5.53
CA LEU A 441 0.30 49.79 5.85
C LEU A 441 1.04 51.14 5.80
N PRO A 442 0.40 52.22 5.32
CA PRO A 442 1.00 53.55 5.31
C PRO A 442 1.16 54.12 6.73
N GLN A 443 2.14 55.01 6.89
CA GLN A 443 2.46 55.61 8.19
C GLN A 443 1.23 56.35 8.78
N GLY A 444 0.78 55.92 9.96
CA GLY A 444 -0.41 56.45 10.63
C GLY A 444 -1.69 55.62 10.42
N VAL A 445 -1.62 54.48 9.72
CA VAL A 445 -2.71 53.50 9.62
C VAL A 445 -2.33 52.22 10.37
N GLU A 446 -3.23 51.73 11.21
CA GLU A 446 -3.05 50.53 12.03
C GLU A 446 -4.21 49.55 11.79
N ALA A 447 -3.91 48.25 11.78
CA ALA A 447 -4.92 47.20 11.67
C ALA A 447 -4.70 46.15 12.76
N LYS A 448 -5.80 45.59 13.28
CA LYS A 448 -5.73 44.54 14.31
C LYS A 448 -5.86 43.17 13.66
N GLU A 449 -4.93 42.27 14.00
CA GLU A 449 -4.99 40.86 13.60
C GLU A 449 -6.26 40.19 14.13
N VAL A 450 -6.92 39.39 13.28
CA VAL A 450 -8.11 38.61 13.62
C VAL A 450 -7.79 37.13 13.54
N LYS A 451 -8.03 36.40 14.64
CA LYS A 451 -7.83 34.96 14.72
C LYS A 451 -9.16 34.23 14.79
N LEU A 452 -9.31 33.22 13.94
CA LEU A 452 -10.37 32.24 13.92
C LEU A 452 -9.76 30.92 14.39
N ALA A 453 -10.40 30.26 15.36
CA ALA A 453 -9.87 29.00 15.91
C ALA A 453 -9.78 27.91 14.83
N GLU A 454 -10.87 27.72 14.07
CA GLU A 454 -11.00 26.63 13.12
C GLU A 454 -11.96 27.00 11.97
N LEU A 455 -11.67 26.50 10.77
CA LEU A 455 -12.56 26.55 9.61
C LEU A 455 -12.72 25.12 9.04
N PRO A 456 -13.90 24.49 9.21
CA PRO A 456 -14.12 23.12 8.76
C PRO A 456 -13.96 22.98 7.25
N GLY A 457 -13.67 21.76 6.79
CA GLY A 457 -13.62 21.42 5.38
C GLY A 457 -14.87 21.88 4.64
N PHE A 458 -14.68 22.48 3.46
CA PHE A 458 -15.72 23.12 2.66
C PHE A 458 -16.53 24.22 3.38
N GLY A 459 -16.05 24.68 4.54
CA GLY A 459 -16.68 25.69 5.36
C GLY A 459 -16.40 27.10 4.85
N GLN A 460 -17.34 28.00 5.10
CA GLN A 460 -17.17 29.43 4.82
C GLN A 460 -17.35 30.26 6.09
N ARG A 461 -16.53 31.31 6.23
CA ARG A 461 -16.65 32.30 7.31
C ARG A 461 -16.30 33.68 6.79
N THR A 462 -17.01 34.68 7.30
CA THR A 462 -16.68 36.09 7.08
C THR A 462 -16.05 36.64 8.35
N LEU A 463 -14.86 37.23 8.21
CA LEU A 463 -14.13 37.86 9.28
C LEU A 463 -14.11 39.38 9.04
N ALA A 464 -14.27 40.15 10.11
CA ALA A 464 -14.23 41.60 10.07
C ALA A 464 -12.90 42.07 10.65
N LEU A 465 -12.03 42.65 9.82
CA LEU A 465 -10.72 43.17 10.21
C LEU A 465 -10.80 44.70 10.38
N GLU A 466 -10.63 45.18 11.61
CA GLU A 466 -10.71 46.61 11.91
C GLU A 466 -9.42 47.33 11.48
N VAL A 467 -9.56 48.35 10.64
CA VAL A 467 -8.48 49.22 10.16
C VAL A 467 -8.74 50.65 10.60
N ARG A 468 -7.76 51.31 11.22
CA ARG A 468 -7.85 52.66 11.78
C ARG A 468 -6.82 53.60 11.17
N SER A 469 -7.21 54.84 10.88
CA SER A 469 -6.32 55.91 10.44
C SER A 469 -6.18 56.98 11.52
N GLN A 470 -4.98 57.52 11.72
CA GLN A 470 -4.74 58.71 12.53
C GLN A 470 -5.10 59.99 11.76
N GLU A 471 -5.27 61.12 12.48
CA GLU A 471 -5.45 62.44 11.86
C GLU A 471 -4.14 62.87 11.16
N GLY A 472 -4.21 63.20 9.86
CA GLY A 472 -3.06 63.70 9.08
C GLY A 472 -2.42 62.72 8.10
N VAL A 473 -2.98 61.52 7.92
CA VAL A 473 -2.56 60.60 6.84
C VAL A 473 -2.86 61.24 5.47
N PRO A 474 -1.89 61.32 4.53
CA PRO A 474 -2.12 61.94 3.22
C PRO A 474 -3.23 61.24 2.44
N LEU A 475 -4.03 62.02 1.70
CA LEU A 475 -5.09 61.47 0.84
C LEU A 475 -4.46 60.74 -0.36
N GLY A 476 -4.94 59.54 -0.67
CA GLY A 476 -4.40 58.75 -1.78
C GLY A 476 -4.75 57.26 -1.72
N ASN A 477 -4.28 56.54 -2.73
CA ASN A 477 -4.38 55.09 -2.83
C ASN A 477 -3.08 54.45 -2.33
N TYR A 478 -3.21 53.51 -1.42
CA TYR A 478 -2.09 52.77 -0.83
C TYR A 478 -2.24 51.29 -1.13
N GLN A 479 -1.13 50.65 -1.50
CA GLN A 479 -1.07 49.20 -1.66
C GLN A 479 -0.68 48.61 -0.31
N ALA A 480 -1.58 47.83 0.27
CA ALA A 480 -1.34 47.01 1.44
C ALA A 480 -1.40 45.53 1.04
N LYS A 481 -0.98 44.65 1.93
CA LYS A 481 -1.11 43.21 1.75
C LYS A 481 -1.91 42.60 2.88
N LEU A 482 -2.86 41.74 2.53
CA LEU A 482 -3.50 40.84 3.48
C LEU A 482 -2.62 39.60 3.64
N ILE A 483 -2.26 39.28 4.86
CA ILE A 483 -1.59 38.02 5.21
C ILE A 483 -2.63 37.09 5.82
N LEU A 484 -2.82 35.93 5.20
CA LEU A 484 -3.59 34.81 5.74
C LEU A 484 -2.60 33.75 6.21
N THR A 485 -2.73 33.28 7.44
CA THR A 485 -1.92 32.17 7.98
C THR A 485 -2.84 31.10 8.56
N TYR A 486 -2.56 29.83 8.33
CA TYR A 486 -3.35 28.73 8.88
C TYR A 486 -2.53 27.44 8.98
N HIS A 487 -2.94 26.56 9.87
CA HIS A 487 -2.44 25.20 9.97
C HIS A 487 -3.39 24.23 9.28
N TYR A 488 -2.82 23.24 8.62
CA TYR A 488 -3.54 22.23 7.87
C TYR A 488 -2.95 20.86 8.18
N CYS A 489 -3.76 19.95 8.71
CA CYS A 489 -3.32 18.62 9.13
C CYS A 489 -3.97 17.52 8.29
N ILE A 490 -3.15 16.58 7.81
CA ILE A 490 -3.61 15.31 7.22
C ILE A 490 -3.06 14.18 8.10
N GLY A 491 -3.96 13.46 8.77
CA GLY A 491 -3.56 12.48 9.78
C GLY A 491 -2.79 13.15 10.92
N GLU A 492 -1.58 12.68 11.21
CA GLU A 492 -0.69 13.27 12.23
C GLU A 492 0.29 14.33 11.68
N SER A 493 0.30 14.58 10.37
CA SER A 493 1.20 15.56 9.74
C SER A 493 0.49 16.92 9.57
N CYS A 494 1.04 17.97 10.21
CA CYS A 494 0.51 19.32 10.14
C CYS A 494 1.48 20.29 9.45
N PHE A 495 0.95 21.14 8.57
CA PHE A 495 1.69 22.13 7.79
C PHE A 495 1.18 23.53 8.10
N GLN A 496 2.08 24.51 8.24
CA GLN A 496 1.72 25.93 8.38
C GLN A 496 1.83 26.62 7.01
N LEU A 497 0.73 27.20 6.55
CA LEU A 497 0.63 27.87 5.26
C LEU A 497 0.43 29.37 5.47
N SER A 498 0.97 30.18 4.56
CA SER A 498 0.86 31.65 4.59
C SER A 498 0.71 32.23 3.20
N ASP A 499 -0.38 32.96 2.97
CA ASP A 499 -0.73 33.57 1.68
C ASP A 499 -0.73 35.10 1.79
N GLU A 500 -0.20 35.78 0.77
CA GLU A 500 -0.19 37.24 0.64
C GLU A 500 -1.08 37.71 -0.51
N LEU A 501 -2.13 38.49 -0.20
CA LEU A 501 -3.05 39.02 -1.20
C LEU A 501 -2.95 40.56 -1.27
N PRO A 502 -2.83 41.15 -2.47
CA PRO A 502 -2.79 42.60 -2.61
C PRO A 502 -4.15 43.23 -2.27
N LEU A 503 -4.13 44.33 -1.51
CA LEU A 503 -5.30 45.10 -1.13
C LEU A 503 -5.04 46.59 -1.37
N THR A 504 -5.98 47.28 -2.02
CA THR A 504 -5.90 48.74 -2.18
C THR A 504 -6.71 49.44 -1.09
N LEU A 505 -6.04 50.23 -0.26
CA LEU A 505 -6.64 51.12 0.74
C LEU A 505 -6.75 52.54 0.15
N VAL A 506 -7.94 53.15 0.23
CA VAL A 506 -8.19 54.50 -0.27
C VAL A 506 -8.47 55.43 0.91
N VAL A 507 -7.58 56.37 1.17
CA VAL A 507 -7.75 57.37 2.23
C VAL A 507 -8.33 58.65 1.62
N GLY A 508 -9.61 58.96 1.89
CA GLY A 508 -10.41 59.96 1.15
C GLY A 508 -11.83 60.20 1.67
N GLU A 509 -12.56 61.15 1.07
CA GLU A 509 -13.98 61.42 1.40
C GLU A 509 -14.90 60.26 0.98
N GLU A 510 -15.86 59.93 1.86
CA GLU A 510 -16.73 58.75 1.86
C GLU A 510 -17.18 58.28 0.46
N THR A 511 -16.71 57.11 0.05
CA THR A 511 -17.42 56.32 -0.97
C THR A 511 -18.70 55.78 -0.36
N THR A 512 -19.84 56.36 -0.75
CA THR A 512 -21.19 55.91 -0.35
C THR A 512 -21.34 54.41 -0.55
N ALA A 513 -21.55 53.69 0.55
CA ALA A 513 -21.94 52.29 0.54
C ALA A 513 -23.18 52.10 -0.34
N THR A 514 -23.06 51.29 -1.38
CA THR A 514 -24.17 50.88 -2.24
C THR A 514 -25.24 50.19 -1.39
N LYS A 515 -26.40 50.84 -1.30
CA LYS A 515 -27.62 50.32 -0.67
C LYS A 515 -28.01 48.99 -1.30
N ALA A 516 -28.16 47.95 -0.48
CA ALA A 516 -28.72 46.66 -0.89
C ALA A 516 -30.10 46.82 -1.54
N PRO A 517 -30.46 46.00 -2.55
CA PRO A 517 -31.73 46.12 -3.26
C PRO A 517 -32.91 45.79 -2.35
N TRP A 518 -33.91 46.68 -2.37
CA TRP A 518 -35.16 46.58 -1.62
C TRP A 518 -35.98 45.38 -2.11
N SER A 519 -36.26 44.38 -1.27
CA SER A 519 -37.08 43.21 -1.61
C SER A 519 -38.48 43.30 -0.96
N PRO A 520 -39.59 43.09 -1.70
CA PRO A 520 -40.93 43.26 -1.17
C PRO A 520 -41.45 41.94 -0.60
N TRP A 521 -40.88 41.49 0.53
CA TRP A 521 -41.31 40.27 1.23
C TRP A 521 -42.78 40.30 1.68
N TRP A 522 -43.38 41.48 1.80
CA TRP A 522 -44.80 41.68 2.14
C TRP A 522 -45.77 41.19 1.05
N VAL A 523 -45.33 41.08 -0.21
CA VAL A 523 -46.14 40.49 -1.30
C VAL A 523 -46.30 38.98 -1.10
N LEU A 524 -45.30 38.31 -0.53
CA LEU A 524 -45.35 36.87 -0.22
C LEU A 524 -46.29 36.58 0.97
N VAL A 525 -46.38 37.51 1.93
CA VAL A 525 -47.32 37.41 3.06
C VAL A 525 -48.78 37.51 2.59
N LEU A 526 -49.08 38.42 1.64
CA LEU A 526 -50.42 38.55 1.06
C LEU A 526 -50.84 37.32 0.26
N ILE A 527 -49.90 36.69 -0.46
CA ILE A 527 -50.13 35.44 -1.17
C ILE A 527 -50.38 34.30 -0.17
N GLY A 528 -49.62 34.23 0.93
CA GLY A 528 -49.84 33.24 2.00
C GLY A 528 -51.20 33.34 2.68
N VAL A 529 -51.68 34.55 2.97
CA VAL A 529 -53.00 34.79 3.57
C VAL A 529 -54.13 34.41 2.61
N GLY A 530 -53.97 34.70 1.31
CA GLY A 530 -54.93 34.29 0.28
C GLY A 530 -55.06 32.77 0.13
N VAL A 531 -53.92 32.06 0.24
CA VAL A 531 -53.88 30.59 0.15
C VAL A 531 -54.49 29.92 1.39
N ALA A 532 -54.27 30.47 2.59
CA ALA A 532 -54.89 29.96 3.82
C ALA A 532 -56.42 30.12 3.82
N LEU A 533 -56.94 31.23 3.28
CA LEU A 533 -58.37 31.48 3.13
C LEU A 533 -59.01 30.58 2.06
N ALA A 534 -58.31 30.29 0.96
CA ALA A 534 -58.80 29.39 -0.08
C ALA A 534 -58.84 27.91 0.38
N TRP A 535 -57.87 27.51 1.24
CA TRP A 535 -57.79 26.16 1.81
C TRP A 535 -58.91 25.84 2.80
N LEU A 536 -59.40 26.84 3.53
CA LEU A 536 -60.54 26.70 4.45
C LEU A 536 -61.89 26.50 3.73
N VAL A 537 -62.02 26.95 2.49
CA VAL A 537 -63.32 27.01 1.79
C VAL A 537 -63.54 25.82 0.84
N PHE A 538 -62.50 25.26 0.22
CA PHE A 538 -62.66 24.25 -0.84
C PHE A 538 -61.88 22.96 -0.59
N GLY A 539 -62.56 21.99 0.03
CA GLY A 539 -62.03 20.66 0.31
C GLY A 539 -61.93 19.75 -0.93
N ARG A 540 -60.70 19.25 -1.13
CA ARG A 540 -60.26 17.96 -1.73
C ARG A 540 -60.82 17.52 -3.09
N GLY A 541 -60.03 17.78 -4.14
CA GLY A 541 -59.98 17.01 -5.39
C GLY A 541 -58.97 17.60 -6.37
N VAL A 542 -57.86 16.89 -6.65
CA VAL A 542 -56.69 17.25 -7.50
C VAL A 542 -56.30 18.73 -7.42
N SER A 543 -55.38 19.04 -6.50
CA SER A 543 -55.10 20.41 -6.12
C SER A 543 -54.49 21.22 -7.28
N ALA A 544 -55.08 22.39 -7.55
CA ALA A 544 -54.46 23.46 -8.35
C ALA A 544 -53.03 23.79 -7.86
N LEU A 545 -52.70 23.41 -6.62
CA LEU A 545 -51.36 23.37 -6.04
C LEU A 545 -50.36 22.59 -6.91
N SER A 546 -50.72 21.43 -7.46
CA SER A 546 -49.81 20.62 -8.29
C SER A 546 -49.49 21.30 -9.61
N ILE A 547 -50.48 21.99 -10.21
CA ILE A 547 -50.30 22.74 -11.46
C ILE A 547 -49.51 24.04 -11.20
N LEU A 548 -49.79 24.69 -10.08
CA LEU A 548 -49.07 25.89 -9.64
C LEU A 548 -47.61 25.58 -9.28
N LEU A 549 -47.32 24.45 -8.64
CA LEU A 549 -45.96 24.01 -8.32
C LEU A 549 -45.14 23.74 -9.58
N LEU A 550 -45.73 23.16 -10.62
CA LEU A 550 -45.07 22.96 -11.91
C LEU A 550 -44.77 24.29 -12.61
N PHE A 551 -45.70 25.26 -12.55
CA PHE A 551 -45.48 26.60 -13.11
C PHE A 551 -44.43 27.39 -12.32
N LEU A 552 -44.45 27.30 -10.99
CA LEU A 552 -43.45 27.93 -10.11
C LEU A 552 -42.06 27.32 -10.32
N ALA A 553 -41.97 26.00 -10.49
CA ALA A 553 -40.71 25.33 -10.80
C ALA A 553 -40.14 25.79 -12.15
N GLY A 554 -40.98 25.86 -13.20
CA GLY A 554 -40.55 26.36 -14.51
C GLY A 554 -40.13 27.84 -14.50
N ALA A 555 -40.86 28.69 -13.78
CA ALA A 555 -40.54 30.11 -13.64
C ALA A 555 -39.25 30.33 -12.83
N ALA A 556 -39.05 29.59 -11.73
CA ALA A 556 -37.83 29.63 -10.94
C ALA A 556 -36.61 29.18 -11.75
N MET A 557 -36.78 28.15 -12.58
CA MET A 557 -35.72 27.67 -13.48
C MET A 557 -35.36 28.71 -14.54
N GLY A 558 -36.34 29.37 -15.16
CA GLY A 558 -36.10 30.45 -16.12
C GLY A 558 -35.41 31.68 -15.50
N VAL A 559 -35.79 32.04 -14.27
CA VAL A 559 -35.16 33.14 -13.52
C VAL A 559 -33.72 32.78 -13.12
N GLY A 560 -33.46 31.54 -12.71
CA GLY A 560 -32.12 31.05 -12.39
C GLY A 560 -31.16 31.12 -13.59
N VAL A 561 -31.64 30.76 -14.79
CA VAL A 561 -30.86 30.90 -16.03
C VAL A 561 -30.56 32.36 -16.36
N TYR A 562 -31.55 33.25 -16.21
CA TYR A 562 -31.38 34.69 -16.48
C TYR A 562 -30.41 35.40 -15.51
N LEU A 563 -30.35 34.96 -14.24
CA LEU A 563 -29.48 35.53 -13.21
C LEU A 563 -28.04 34.98 -13.22
N GLY A 564 -27.64 34.22 -14.25
CA GLY A 564 -26.30 33.62 -14.32
C GLY A 564 -26.10 32.47 -13.33
N GLN A 565 -27.14 32.02 -12.63
CA GLN A 565 -27.07 30.82 -11.78
C GLN A 565 -26.95 29.53 -12.59
N ALA A 566 -26.86 29.60 -13.93
CA ALA A 566 -26.43 28.48 -14.75
C ALA A 566 -25.02 27.97 -14.35
N GLN A 567 -24.12 28.85 -13.89
CA GLN A 567 -22.83 28.43 -13.31
C GLN A 567 -23.00 27.78 -11.92
N GLN A 568 -23.90 28.30 -11.07
CA GLN A 568 -24.27 27.62 -9.82
C GLN A 568 -25.02 26.31 -10.06
N ALA A 569 -25.77 26.15 -11.15
CA ALA A 569 -26.44 24.92 -11.53
C ALA A 569 -25.51 23.95 -12.29
N GLN A 570 -24.38 24.43 -12.84
CA GLN A 570 -23.26 23.59 -13.25
C GLN A 570 -22.43 23.16 -12.05
N LEU A 571 -22.29 23.98 -11.01
CA LEU A 571 -21.65 23.63 -9.74
C LEU A 571 -22.54 22.70 -8.91
N ILE A 572 -23.86 22.96 -8.83
CA ILE A 572 -24.84 22.07 -8.20
C ILE A 572 -25.12 20.86 -9.09
N GLY A 573 -25.06 21.01 -10.41
CA GLY A 573 -25.06 19.90 -11.37
C GLY A 573 -23.81 19.04 -11.23
N ALA A 574 -22.67 19.63 -10.89
CA ALA A 574 -21.47 18.94 -10.43
C ALA A 574 -21.56 18.44 -8.98
N VAL A 575 -22.59 18.84 -8.21
CA VAL A 575 -22.98 18.30 -6.89
C VAL A 575 -24.16 17.31 -6.96
N ILE A 576 -24.73 17.14 -8.14
CA ILE A 576 -25.56 15.98 -8.50
C ILE A 576 -24.73 15.01 -9.37
N CYS A 577 -23.59 15.48 -9.89
CA CYS A 577 -22.44 14.71 -10.38
C CYS A 577 -21.23 14.83 -9.44
N THR A 578 -21.43 14.89 -8.12
CA THR A 578 -20.33 15.00 -7.12
C THR A 578 -19.52 13.72 -6.96
N SER A 579 -19.65 12.76 -7.86
CA SER A 579 -18.88 11.51 -7.83
C SER A 579 -18.24 11.14 -9.16
N CYS A 580 -18.08 12.06 -10.13
CA CYS A 580 -17.75 11.63 -11.51
C CYS A 580 -16.54 12.29 -12.17
N VAL A 581 -15.55 12.78 -11.40
CA VAL A 581 -14.20 12.98 -11.94
C VAL A 581 -13.21 12.36 -10.96
N GLY A 582 -12.75 11.15 -11.27
CA GLY A 582 -11.76 10.38 -10.48
C GLY A 582 -12.33 9.25 -9.61
N ILE A 583 -13.65 9.23 -9.35
CA ILE A 583 -14.33 8.11 -8.68
C ILE A 583 -15.15 7.35 -9.71
N GLU A 584 -14.48 6.66 -10.62
CA GLU A 584 -15.13 5.49 -11.20
C GLU A 584 -15.33 4.48 -10.07
N THR A 585 -16.48 3.80 -10.04
CA THR A 585 -16.73 2.75 -9.02
C THR A 585 -15.54 1.81 -9.04
N GLU A 586 -14.92 1.65 -7.89
CA GLU A 586 -13.76 0.79 -7.70
C GLU A 586 -14.05 -0.59 -8.32
N ARG A 587 -13.31 -0.91 -9.38
CA ARG A 587 -13.24 -2.28 -9.88
C ARG A 587 -12.21 -2.98 -9.02
N ARG A 588 -12.72 -3.84 -8.14
CA ARG A 588 -11.95 -4.70 -7.25
C ARG A 588 -11.54 -6.01 -7.93
N ASP A 589 -12.11 -6.30 -9.10
CA ASP A 589 -11.81 -7.47 -9.93
C ASP A 589 -10.47 -7.28 -10.65
N GLN A 590 -9.70 -8.36 -10.76
CA GLN A 590 -8.49 -8.31 -11.56
C GLN A 590 -8.80 -8.24 -13.05
N PRO A 591 -8.07 -7.42 -13.82
CA PRO A 591 -8.36 -7.21 -15.23
C PRO A 591 -7.92 -8.42 -16.07
N VAL A 592 -8.87 -9.29 -16.46
CA VAL A 592 -8.58 -10.39 -17.39
C VAL A 592 -8.72 -9.94 -18.85
N LEU A 593 -7.66 -10.07 -19.65
CA LEU A 593 -7.71 -9.75 -21.08
C LEU A 593 -8.62 -10.71 -21.85
N SER A 594 -9.46 -10.17 -22.71
CA SER A 594 -10.26 -10.95 -23.66
C SER A 594 -9.37 -11.67 -24.68
N GLU A 595 -9.83 -12.82 -25.16
CA GLU A 595 -9.14 -13.59 -26.19
C GLU A 595 -8.97 -12.84 -27.52
N GLU A 596 -9.79 -11.82 -27.77
CA GLU A 596 -9.64 -10.92 -28.92
C GLU A 596 -8.44 -9.99 -28.71
N THR A 597 -8.37 -9.32 -27.56
CA THR A 597 -7.25 -8.45 -27.19
C THR A 597 -5.93 -9.20 -27.19
N LYS A 598 -5.85 -10.40 -26.60
CA LYS A 598 -4.62 -11.22 -26.62
C LYS A 598 -4.11 -11.50 -28.05
N ARG A 599 -5.02 -11.79 -28.99
CA ARG A 599 -4.66 -12.02 -30.40
C ARG A 599 -4.16 -10.75 -31.08
N GLU A 600 -4.82 -9.62 -30.83
CA GLU A 600 -4.41 -8.32 -31.39
C GLU A 600 -3.06 -7.87 -30.81
N LEU A 601 -2.83 -8.07 -29.51
CA LEU A 601 -1.56 -7.79 -28.86
C LEU A 601 -0.44 -8.66 -29.41
N ALA A 602 -0.68 -9.95 -29.69
CA ALA A 602 0.33 -10.82 -30.31
C ALA A 602 0.82 -10.35 -31.70
N LEU A 603 0.06 -9.48 -32.38
CA LEU A 603 0.44 -8.90 -33.67
C LEU A 603 1.30 -7.63 -33.53
N VAL A 604 1.43 -7.07 -32.32
CA VAL A 604 2.24 -5.89 -32.05
C VAL A 604 3.72 -6.28 -32.05
N SER A 605 4.44 -5.90 -33.10
CA SER A 605 5.88 -6.17 -33.24
C SER A 605 6.77 -4.95 -33.02
N ARG A 606 6.17 -3.79 -32.71
CA ARG A 606 6.87 -2.54 -32.46
C ARG A 606 6.90 -2.27 -30.96
N ARG A 607 7.96 -1.63 -30.48
CA ARG A 607 8.03 -1.13 -29.12
C ARG A 607 6.96 -0.06 -28.89
N ILE A 608 6.25 -0.14 -27.78
CA ILE A 608 5.25 0.82 -27.33
C ILE A 608 5.48 1.09 -25.86
N ASP A 609 5.78 2.34 -25.53
CA ASP A 609 5.88 2.76 -24.14
C ASP A 609 4.53 3.38 -23.73
N LEU A 610 4.09 3.10 -22.51
CA LEU A 610 2.87 3.65 -21.91
C LEU A 610 3.20 4.22 -20.54
N VAL A 611 2.69 5.40 -20.24
CA VAL A 611 2.88 6.05 -18.93
C VAL A 611 1.55 6.06 -18.21
N VAL A 612 1.47 5.39 -17.06
CA VAL A 612 0.28 5.32 -16.21
C VAL A 612 0.44 6.31 -15.06
N PHE A 613 -0.32 7.38 -15.11
CA PHE A 613 -0.42 8.35 -14.02
C PHE A 613 -1.42 7.87 -12.98
N HIS A 614 -0.96 7.74 -11.74
CA HIS A 614 -1.75 7.35 -10.59
C HIS A 614 -1.60 8.34 -9.43
N ALA A 615 -2.38 8.16 -8.37
CA ALA A 615 -2.19 8.87 -7.11
C ALA A 615 -2.56 7.93 -5.95
N PRO A 616 -1.99 8.07 -4.74
CA PRO A 616 -2.32 7.23 -3.59
C PRO A 616 -3.78 7.27 -3.18
N TRP A 617 -4.47 8.40 -3.42
CA TRP A 617 -5.92 8.54 -3.15
C TRP A 617 -6.83 7.99 -4.24
N CYS A 618 -6.27 7.56 -5.37
CA CYS A 618 -7.04 7.17 -6.54
C CYS A 618 -7.52 5.71 -6.46
N HIS A 619 -8.77 5.52 -6.07
CA HIS A 619 -9.41 4.20 -5.93
C HIS A 619 -9.43 3.36 -7.21
N SER A 620 -9.54 3.97 -8.39
CA SER A 620 -9.57 3.25 -9.66
C SER A 620 -8.17 3.06 -10.28
N CYS A 621 -7.13 3.65 -9.69
CA CYS A 621 -5.77 3.55 -10.22
C CYS A 621 -5.16 2.15 -10.12
N PRO A 622 -5.36 1.36 -9.04
CA PRO A 622 -4.90 -0.02 -8.99
C PRO A 622 -5.40 -0.85 -10.19
N TYR A 623 -6.68 -0.74 -10.54
CA TYR A 623 -7.23 -1.44 -11.70
C TYR A 623 -6.61 -0.98 -13.03
N ALA A 624 -6.38 0.33 -13.20
CA ALA A 624 -5.75 0.84 -14.42
C ALA A 624 -4.29 0.39 -14.57
N ILE A 625 -3.55 0.37 -13.45
CA ILE A 625 -2.18 -0.14 -13.37
C ILE A 625 -2.17 -1.62 -13.72
N ALA A 626 -3.01 -2.42 -13.08
CA ALA A 626 -3.13 -3.86 -13.32
C ALA A 626 -3.50 -4.16 -14.78
N MET A 627 -4.44 -3.40 -15.37
CA MET A 627 -4.82 -3.58 -16.78
C MET A 627 -3.65 -3.27 -17.71
N ALA A 628 -2.90 -2.21 -17.44
CA ALA A 628 -1.71 -1.89 -18.21
C ALA A 628 -0.64 -2.98 -18.07
N GLN A 629 -0.43 -3.51 -16.86
CA GLN A 629 0.49 -4.62 -16.56
C GLN A 629 0.12 -5.87 -17.35
N GLU A 630 -1.15 -6.22 -17.43
CA GLU A 630 -1.62 -7.36 -18.23
C GLU A 630 -1.33 -7.20 -19.73
N PHE A 631 -1.43 -5.99 -20.27
CA PHE A 631 -1.01 -5.71 -21.65
C PHE A 631 0.50 -5.90 -21.85
N SER A 632 1.31 -5.49 -20.88
CA SER A 632 2.77 -5.69 -20.87
C SER A 632 3.14 -7.17 -20.76
N HIS A 633 2.47 -7.92 -19.89
CA HIS A 633 2.63 -9.38 -19.77
C HIS A 633 2.25 -10.12 -21.06
N ALA A 634 1.17 -9.71 -21.71
CA ALA A 634 0.71 -10.33 -22.95
C ALA A 634 1.63 -10.06 -24.15
N ASN A 635 2.40 -8.97 -24.14
CA ASN A 635 3.41 -8.71 -25.18
C ASN A 635 4.62 -7.92 -24.64
N PRO A 636 5.83 -8.52 -24.64
CA PRO A 636 7.03 -7.90 -24.06
C PRO A 636 7.54 -6.66 -24.81
N ASN A 637 6.94 -6.27 -25.93
CA ASN A 637 7.23 -5.00 -26.61
C ASN A 637 6.45 -3.81 -26.02
N ILE A 638 5.52 -4.05 -25.10
CA ILE A 638 4.77 -3.02 -24.39
C ILE A 638 5.49 -2.77 -23.07
N HIS A 639 5.99 -1.56 -22.87
CA HIS A 639 6.67 -1.15 -21.65
C HIS A 639 5.82 -0.15 -20.89
N LEU A 640 5.83 -0.26 -19.58
CA LEU A 640 5.04 0.58 -18.70
C LEU A 640 5.95 1.39 -17.81
N GLU A 641 5.55 2.63 -17.59
CA GLU A 641 6.09 3.49 -16.57
C GLU A 641 4.94 3.94 -15.66
N LEU A 642 5.13 3.80 -14.35
CA LEU A 642 4.16 4.25 -13.35
C LEU A 642 4.64 5.59 -12.81
N VAL A 643 3.77 6.59 -12.84
CA VAL A 643 4.07 7.94 -12.37
C VAL A 643 3.05 8.31 -11.30
N ASP A 644 3.53 8.58 -10.09
CA ASP A 644 2.70 9.20 -9.07
C ASP A 644 2.52 10.67 -9.42
N ALA A 645 1.31 11.01 -9.84
CA ALA A 645 0.97 12.35 -10.29
C ALA A 645 0.86 13.38 -9.14
N GLU A 646 0.89 12.94 -7.88
CA GLU A 646 1.05 13.85 -6.73
C GLU A 646 2.53 14.15 -6.44
N GLU A 647 3.41 13.17 -6.61
CA GLU A 647 4.85 13.34 -6.42
C GLU A 647 5.51 14.03 -7.63
N GLU A 648 4.99 13.78 -8.84
CA GLU A 648 5.43 14.40 -10.10
C GLU A 648 4.31 15.25 -10.76
N PRO A 649 3.78 16.29 -10.09
CA PRO A 649 2.63 17.06 -10.57
C PRO A 649 2.94 17.85 -11.84
N ASP A 650 4.19 18.31 -12.00
CA ASP A 650 4.65 18.96 -13.21
C ASP A 650 4.54 18.00 -14.41
N ARG A 651 4.98 16.76 -14.25
CA ARG A 651 4.94 15.75 -15.31
C ARG A 651 3.50 15.34 -15.68
N ALA A 652 2.62 15.26 -14.69
CA ALA A 652 1.20 15.01 -14.92
C ALA A 652 0.50 16.20 -15.62
N LEU A 653 0.81 17.44 -15.21
CA LEU A 653 0.29 18.66 -15.85
C LEU A 653 0.68 18.71 -17.32
N GLN A 654 1.95 18.44 -17.56
CA GLN A 654 2.59 18.36 -18.85
C GLN A 654 1.94 17.30 -19.76
N ALA A 655 1.79 16.07 -19.26
CA ALA A 655 1.11 15.00 -19.97
C ALA A 655 -0.38 15.28 -20.24
N GLY A 656 -0.94 16.41 -19.80
CA GLY A 656 -2.35 16.75 -20.00
C GLY A 656 -3.29 15.98 -19.09
N VAL A 657 -2.75 15.42 -17.99
CA VAL A 657 -3.47 14.64 -16.97
C VAL A 657 -4.34 15.55 -16.10
N PHE A 658 -4.04 16.84 -16.07
CA PHE A 658 -4.90 17.84 -15.44
C PHE A 658 -6.03 18.27 -16.37
N ARG A 659 -7.28 18.21 -15.88
CA ARG A 659 -8.47 18.76 -16.57
C ARG A 659 -9.10 19.83 -15.69
N SER A 660 -9.26 21.03 -16.23
CA SER A 660 -9.88 22.16 -15.53
C SER A 660 -9.23 22.44 -14.16
N GLY A 661 -7.90 22.38 -14.09
CA GLY A 661 -7.13 22.63 -12.87
C GLY A 661 -7.13 21.49 -11.85
N ARG A 662 -7.70 20.34 -12.17
CA ARG A 662 -7.73 19.17 -11.27
C ARG A 662 -6.93 18.02 -11.86
N LEU A 663 -6.18 17.33 -11.01
CA LEU A 663 -5.52 16.09 -11.36
C LEU A 663 -6.58 15.02 -11.68
N VAL A 664 -6.52 14.45 -12.89
CA VAL A 664 -7.46 13.39 -13.32
C VAL A 664 -6.69 12.10 -13.50
N VAL A 665 -6.78 11.23 -12.51
CA VAL A 665 -6.21 9.88 -12.50
C VAL A 665 -7.33 8.84 -12.29
N PRO A 666 -7.18 7.60 -12.80
CA PRO A 666 -6.06 7.11 -13.59
C PRO A 666 -6.03 7.71 -14.99
N ALA A 667 -4.83 7.93 -15.51
CA ALA A 667 -4.62 8.32 -16.89
C ALA A 667 -3.49 7.50 -17.51
N ILE A 668 -3.69 7.01 -18.74
CA ILE A 668 -2.68 6.27 -19.48
C ILE A 668 -2.34 7.06 -20.74
N LEU A 669 -1.08 7.48 -20.83
CA LEU A 669 -0.51 8.22 -21.95
C LEU A 669 0.25 7.24 -22.85
N ASN A 670 0.04 7.34 -24.16
CA ASN A 670 0.98 6.81 -25.15
C ASN A 670 1.89 7.95 -25.63
N PRO A 671 3.17 8.01 -25.21
CA PRO A 671 4.06 9.12 -25.54
C PRO A 671 4.33 9.25 -27.04
N ALA A 672 4.25 8.15 -27.81
CA ALA A 672 4.49 8.17 -29.24
C ALA A 672 3.38 8.90 -30.02
N THR A 673 2.15 8.90 -29.49
CA THR A 673 1.00 9.59 -30.09
C THR A 673 0.62 10.89 -29.35
N GLY A 674 1.03 11.04 -28.10
CA GLY A 674 0.61 12.13 -27.20
C GLY A 674 -0.84 11.97 -26.73
N GLU A 675 -1.46 10.82 -26.99
CA GLU A 675 -2.85 10.56 -26.64
C GLU A 675 -2.96 10.02 -25.21
N VAL A 676 -3.94 10.54 -24.47
CA VAL A 676 -4.19 10.18 -23.07
C VAL A 676 -5.61 9.69 -22.92
N ILE A 677 -5.75 8.49 -22.38
CA ILE A 677 -7.05 7.94 -21.97
C ILE A 677 -7.19 8.07 -20.46
N PHE A 678 -8.39 8.45 -20.02
CA PHE A 678 -8.73 8.65 -18.61
C PHE A 678 -9.75 7.62 -18.13
N GLY A 679 -9.64 7.22 -16.88
CA GLY A 679 -10.60 6.34 -16.24
C GLY A 679 -10.49 4.87 -16.65
N ILE A 680 -11.29 4.01 -16.01
CA ILE A 680 -11.24 2.55 -16.14
C ILE A 680 -12.41 1.96 -16.95
N THR A 681 -13.38 2.79 -17.32
CA THR A 681 -14.54 2.39 -18.12
C THR A 681 -14.11 1.99 -19.52
N ASP A 682 -14.44 0.75 -19.92
CA ASP A 682 -14.04 0.11 -21.16
C ASP A 682 -12.51 0.17 -21.41
N LEU A 683 -11.72 0.12 -20.33
CA LEU A 683 -10.29 0.40 -20.40
C LEU A 683 -9.53 -0.56 -21.32
N GLU A 684 -9.85 -1.85 -21.32
CA GLU A 684 -9.21 -2.83 -22.21
C GLU A 684 -9.31 -2.42 -23.68
N ALA A 685 -10.53 -2.11 -24.16
CA ALA A 685 -10.75 -1.72 -25.55
C ALA A 685 -10.09 -0.39 -25.90
N ARG A 686 -10.10 0.57 -24.97
CA ARG A 686 -9.50 1.89 -25.15
C ARG A 686 -7.98 1.84 -25.13
N LEU A 687 -7.40 0.99 -24.28
CA LEU A 687 -5.97 0.78 -24.20
C LEU A 687 -5.46 0.05 -25.46
N LEU A 688 -6.22 -0.93 -25.95
CA LEU A 688 -5.93 -1.57 -27.23
C LEU A 688 -5.98 -0.57 -28.39
N ALA A 689 -6.98 0.32 -28.43
CA ALA A 689 -7.06 1.40 -29.42
C ALA A 689 -5.86 2.36 -29.32
N LEU A 690 -5.49 2.76 -28.10
CA LEU A 690 -4.34 3.62 -27.81
C LEU A 690 -3.02 3.02 -28.32
N ILE A 691 -2.85 1.70 -28.17
CA ILE A 691 -1.70 0.92 -28.68
C ILE A 691 -1.70 0.83 -30.20
N GLN A 692 -2.88 0.69 -30.81
CA GLN A 692 -3.05 0.62 -32.26
C GLN A 692 -2.97 2.01 -32.93
N GLY A 693 -3.02 3.10 -32.16
CA GLY A 693 -3.03 4.47 -32.65
C GLY A 693 -4.32 4.80 -33.41
N ARG A 694 -5.48 4.34 -32.91
CA ARG A 694 -6.79 4.47 -33.54
C ARG A 694 -7.74 5.39 -32.79
#